data_AF-A0A0R2H5M8-F1
#
_entry.id   AF-A0A0R2H5M8-F1
#
_cell.length_a   1.000
_cell.length_b   1.000
_cell.length_c   1.000
_cell.angle_alpha   90.00
_cell.angle_beta   90.00
_cell.angle_gamma   90.00
#
_symmetry.space_group_name_H-M   'P 1'
#
loop_
_entity.id
_entity.type
_entity.pdbx_description
1 polymer ?
#
loop_
_entity_poly.entity_id
_entity_poly.type
_entity_poly.pdbx_seq_one_letter_code
_entity_poly.pdbx_strand_id
1 'polypeptide(L)'
;MKLWLFGSYSWQGNPKALLMYMQKHNAQTHDVWWVADTRDEMRLVKRLGYKAILASSSKAAKLFAEADVYVTENFRETYPASLNPNAIILNLWHGVGLKHIELGLGAESALADGIVKKYVRNYPLYKNNLKFLATSEVMEEHFIEDMPLDEGQIIKGGYPRNQVYRDPEMRTDHGALDFIDNFDKVYLYAPTYRYKDVNGAFKQLLPDLKAVADKMATQNGLFILKLHPFMLKDPEYQQAMTEFSNHPNLLFWDDKYDVYEIFNKITVGIIDYSSIFYDLLESGVDQFIRYIPDFEEYTNDSELIGDYFELTGGTIVTSFSDLLTSFNQPQSPIENKAFLMTYFFGYEKTTTIDYLIEDADAAQPRHRQYPELHTFDIFDTLIKRDTLEPISIFAEVQEQLVDFEEPFERYLIDNYQTIRQEVEADLRDVFKKTTYERQSNTFEVTLQEILNRLQQNYHLSDAQTAFLYEQEVSAEISAVQPIQKRINMLFELIAAGNDVKLVSDMYLPKAVIQQMLEAADPRLVELPLYVSSEVGYQKSTGKLFDYVFFDSDYHYAKWVHYGDNKHADGKAPRKLGIQTYNHDMDTFVPNEQWYVEQAQAPYRYDAYKLATAFQRRRQALVNQANMTFDMSAYYAYAYIGPTFVPYVHWALTDAIERGYETLYFISRDGYYLKQIADVIIAEEHLSVKAKFIYGSRKAWRVPSFINEVDPASFTPFGMFTLMDSFDDLVKSSQLLEAELLELLPELETYRHAPTLKGAVANTIREIFSQSEAYQNRLLEIAAERRPIVTDYLKQEIDFDEKFAFVEFWGRGYTQDTLTRLLEDAAGHPVDNPFYYVRNFTDNDGHSIRHRFTQMPVNFSPFESIFATTPYKSIPGYERDVDGTVKPIITRQENEYHAAITENIQLFARDFVNLHVADGREFDRFTGESAYKYFFKHPYDGYITSVFARYKDNVAMYGEPQEYAPILSAKQVQFTTPRRLRQQTRNLEMSLSRSSDSARAAYRRIQKLKRGKVTDIPQTKVPFPVNDLGRYVHIETFPCRVVLQEKQFVYASVHWTKVAKSKYVLQKGTVITVLGIDWTSQGVPRLRTELGYISANKQQTAVTLSADADNIIKKSLRLRPYVRKQAKKGKKLLKAILKRTPGFDI
;
A
#
# COMPACT_ATOMS: atom_id res chain seq x y z
N MET A 1 20.53 -48.65 -10.43
CA MET A 1 21.49 -47.59 -10.78
C MET A 1 21.06 -46.35 -10.03
N LYS A 2 21.91 -45.80 -9.17
CA LYS A 2 21.62 -44.58 -8.42
C LYS A 2 21.85 -43.36 -9.31
N LEU A 3 21.04 -42.31 -9.15
CA LEU A 3 21.14 -41.08 -9.95
C LEU A 3 21.81 -39.98 -9.14
N TRP A 4 23.00 -39.59 -9.58
CA TRP A 4 23.75 -38.47 -8.99
C TRP A 4 23.80 -37.29 -9.96
N LEU A 5 23.40 -36.12 -9.47
CA LEU A 5 23.47 -34.87 -10.21
C LEU A 5 24.60 -34.02 -9.64
N PHE A 6 25.33 -33.32 -10.50
CA PHE A 6 26.46 -32.48 -10.11
C PHE A 6 26.26 -31.08 -10.63
N GLY A 7 26.64 -30.06 -9.87
CA GLY A 7 26.75 -28.72 -10.42
C GLY A 7 27.54 -27.77 -9.54
N SER A 8 28.38 -26.95 -10.18
CA SER A 8 29.01 -25.76 -9.59
C SER A 8 28.63 -24.50 -10.39
N TYR A 9 29.32 -23.38 -10.18
CA TYR A 9 29.21 -22.15 -10.97
C TYR A 9 29.78 -22.31 -12.39
N SER A 10 30.74 -23.20 -12.56
CA SER A 10 31.35 -23.58 -13.83
C SER A 10 31.86 -25.03 -13.79
N TRP A 11 32.26 -25.57 -14.93
CA TRP A 11 32.85 -26.91 -15.07
C TRP A 11 34.27 -26.96 -14.47
N GLN A 12 34.36 -26.95 -13.14
CA GLN A 12 35.62 -26.95 -12.38
C GLN A 12 35.44 -27.53 -10.97
N GLY A 13 36.55 -27.71 -10.25
CA GLY A 13 36.57 -27.94 -8.81
C GLY A 13 36.18 -29.35 -8.38
N ASN A 14 35.73 -29.48 -7.13
CA ASN A 14 35.46 -30.78 -6.50
C ASN A 14 34.32 -31.56 -7.19
N PRO A 15 33.18 -30.94 -7.57
CA PRO A 15 32.11 -31.65 -8.26
C PRO A 15 32.53 -32.19 -9.63
N LYS A 16 33.37 -31.47 -10.37
CA LYS A 16 33.89 -31.93 -11.67
C LYS A 16 34.77 -33.17 -11.49
N ALA A 17 35.76 -33.06 -10.61
CA ALA A 17 36.69 -34.16 -10.33
C ALA A 17 35.93 -35.43 -9.89
N LEU A 18 34.98 -35.30 -8.97
CA LEU A 18 34.18 -36.44 -8.51
C LEU A 18 33.31 -37.03 -9.62
N LEU A 19 32.67 -36.21 -10.46
CA LEU A 19 31.91 -36.72 -11.61
C LEU A 19 32.79 -37.51 -12.57
N MET A 20 33.97 -36.99 -12.91
CA MET A 20 34.92 -37.66 -13.80
C MET A 20 35.36 -39.00 -13.23
N TYR A 21 35.70 -39.03 -11.93
CA TYR A 21 36.03 -40.26 -11.22
C TYR A 21 34.88 -41.27 -11.28
N MET A 22 33.66 -40.88 -10.89
CA MET A 22 32.50 -41.77 -10.89
C MET A 22 32.12 -42.27 -12.28
N GLN A 23 32.32 -41.45 -13.32
CA GLN A 23 32.06 -41.85 -14.70
C GLN A 23 33.06 -42.92 -15.19
N LYS A 24 34.31 -42.93 -14.70
CA LYS A 24 35.31 -43.96 -15.00
C LYS A 24 35.14 -45.21 -14.14
N HIS A 25 34.93 -45.04 -12.83
CA HIS A 25 35.02 -46.13 -11.85
C HIS A 25 33.66 -46.70 -11.42
N ASN A 26 32.57 -45.93 -11.48
CA ASN A 26 31.27 -46.32 -10.91
C ASN A 26 30.11 -46.32 -11.92
N ALA A 27 30.39 -46.25 -13.23
CA ALA A 27 29.37 -46.16 -14.29
C ALA A 27 28.40 -47.37 -14.38
N GLN A 28 28.74 -48.51 -13.76
CA GLN A 28 27.86 -49.68 -13.70
C GLN A 28 26.82 -49.58 -12.58
N THR A 29 27.09 -48.79 -11.55
CA THR A 29 26.23 -48.63 -10.37
C THR A 29 25.54 -47.27 -10.33
N HIS A 30 26.10 -46.25 -10.98
CA HIS A 30 25.66 -44.87 -10.94
C HIS A 30 25.39 -44.26 -12.33
N ASP A 31 24.31 -43.48 -12.43
CA ASP A 31 24.07 -42.55 -13.53
C ASP A 31 24.47 -41.14 -13.08
N VAL A 32 25.51 -40.58 -13.67
CA VAL A 32 26.02 -39.26 -13.29
C VAL A 32 25.69 -38.21 -14.35
N TRP A 33 25.21 -37.04 -13.93
CA TRP A 33 24.88 -35.93 -14.84
C TRP A 33 25.39 -34.60 -14.31
N TRP A 34 26.03 -33.82 -15.18
CA TRP A 34 26.30 -32.41 -14.93
C TRP A 34 25.08 -31.54 -15.21
N VAL A 35 24.71 -30.70 -14.26
CA VAL A 35 23.64 -29.72 -14.35
C VAL A 35 24.27 -28.36 -14.57
N ALA A 36 24.33 -27.95 -15.83
CA ALA A 36 24.90 -26.68 -16.25
C ALA A 36 23.90 -25.52 -16.09
N ASP A 37 24.40 -24.38 -15.63
CA ASP A 37 23.59 -23.16 -15.50
C ASP A 37 23.48 -22.42 -16.85
N THR A 38 24.47 -22.59 -17.73
CA THR A 38 24.49 -21.97 -19.06
C THR A 38 24.45 -23.00 -20.19
N ARG A 39 23.98 -22.56 -21.37
CA ARG A 39 23.96 -23.40 -22.57
C ARG A 39 25.36 -23.71 -23.08
N ASP A 40 26.30 -22.78 -22.91
CA ASP A 40 27.65 -22.92 -23.44
C ASP A 40 28.46 -23.89 -22.58
N GLU A 41 28.32 -23.81 -21.26
CA GLU A 41 28.81 -24.85 -20.34
C GLU A 41 28.21 -26.22 -20.65
N MET A 42 26.88 -26.34 -20.79
CA MET A 42 26.24 -27.62 -21.15
C MET A 42 26.82 -28.21 -22.46
N ARG A 43 27.09 -27.36 -23.45
CA ARG A 43 27.69 -27.78 -24.73
C ARG A 43 29.15 -28.17 -24.56
N LEU A 44 29.92 -27.44 -23.76
CA LEU A 44 31.31 -27.75 -23.43
C LEU A 44 31.40 -29.14 -22.82
N VAL A 45 30.67 -29.38 -21.73
CA VAL A 45 30.70 -30.66 -21.00
C VAL A 45 30.28 -31.84 -21.89
N LYS A 46 29.30 -31.65 -22.76
CA LYS A 46 28.91 -32.67 -23.76
C LYS A 46 29.99 -32.96 -24.79
N ARG A 47 30.70 -31.93 -25.26
CA ARG A 47 31.81 -32.11 -26.22
C ARG A 47 32.97 -32.88 -25.60
N LEU A 48 33.18 -32.71 -24.30
CA LEU A 48 34.17 -33.46 -23.52
C LEU A 48 33.74 -34.92 -23.23
N GLY A 49 32.57 -35.36 -23.71
CA GLY A 49 32.09 -36.74 -23.58
C GLY A 49 31.21 -37.02 -22.36
N TYR A 50 30.93 -36.04 -21.51
CA TYR A 50 30.13 -36.22 -20.29
C TYR A 50 28.65 -35.91 -20.49
N LYS A 51 27.79 -36.57 -19.70
CA LYS A 51 26.35 -36.28 -19.67
C LYS A 51 26.12 -34.92 -19.02
N ALA A 52 25.54 -33.98 -19.77
CA ALA A 52 25.15 -32.67 -19.23
C ALA A 52 23.73 -32.25 -19.63
N ILE A 53 23.11 -31.44 -18.78
CA ILE A 53 21.79 -30.87 -19.01
C ILE A 53 21.71 -29.43 -18.51
N LEU A 54 20.92 -28.59 -19.18
CA LEU A 54 20.65 -27.24 -18.73
C LEU A 54 19.67 -27.25 -17.55
N ALA A 55 20.03 -26.61 -16.44
CA ALA A 55 19.25 -26.55 -15.20
C ALA A 55 17.78 -26.12 -15.43
N SER A 56 17.54 -25.19 -16.36
CA SER A 56 16.21 -24.67 -16.69
C SER A 56 15.35 -25.57 -17.59
N SER A 57 15.85 -26.74 -17.99
CA SER A 57 15.14 -27.64 -18.91
C SER A 57 14.11 -28.53 -18.18
N SER A 58 13.06 -28.95 -18.89
CA SER A 58 12.08 -29.91 -18.36
C SER A 58 12.68 -31.28 -18.07
N LYS A 59 13.76 -31.66 -18.76
CA LYS A 59 14.50 -32.89 -18.48
C LYS A 59 15.27 -32.78 -17.17
N ALA A 60 15.93 -31.66 -16.89
CA ALA A 60 16.58 -31.43 -15.60
C ALA A 60 15.56 -31.52 -14.45
N ALA A 61 14.37 -30.94 -14.61
CA ALA A 61 13.31 -31.03 -13.60
C ALA A 61 12.89 -32.49 -13.28
N LYS A 62 12.87 -33.38 -14.30
CA LYS A 62 12.62 -34.81 -14.08
C LYS A 62 13.78 -35.49 -13.36
N LEU A 63 15.01 -35.23 -13.80
CA LEU A 63 16.21 -35.78 -13.16
C LEU A 63 16.30 -35.37 -11.70
N PHE A 64 16.05 -34.11 -11.37
CA PHE A 64 16.02 -33.65 -9.97
C PHE A 64 14.95 -34.34 -9.12
N ALA A 65 13.81 -34.73 -9.73
CA ALA A 65 12.73 -35.43 -9.02
C ALA A 65 13.04 -36.91 -8.76
N GLU A 66 14.00 -37.47 -9.48
CA GLU A 66 14.44 -38.86 -9.39
C GLU A 66 15.85 -38.99 -8.78
N ALA A 67 16.51 -37.86 -8.47
CA ALA A 67 17.88 -37.84 -7.98
C ALA A 67 17.97 -38.46 -6.57
N ASP A 68 19.01 -39.25 -6.35
CA ASP A 68 19.39 -39.78 -5.04
C ASP A 68 20.36 -38.81 -4.34
N VAL A 69 21.30 -38.24 -5.10
CA VAL A 69 22.29 -37.27 -4.59
C VAL A 69 22.42 -36.08 -5.53
N TYR A 70 22.51 -34.88 -4.94
CA TYR A 70 22.87 -33.66 -5.64
C TYR A 70 24.16 -33.06 -5.07
N VAL A 71 25.23 -33.10 -5.86
CA VAL A 71 26.57 -32.66 -5.51
C VAL A 71 26.77 -31.18 -5.86
N THR A 72 27.25 -30.41 -4.90
CA THR A 72 27.59 -28.97 -5.00
C THR A 72 28.89 -28.70 -4.23
N GLU A 73 29.46 -27.51 -4.35
CA GLU A 73 30.63 -27.06 -3.56
C GLU A 73 30.40 -25.71 -2.86
N ASN A 74 29.15 -25.21 -2.94
CA ASN A 74 28.68 -23.97 -2.33
C ASN A 74 27.23 -24.14 -1.85
N PHE A 75 26.86 -23.40 -0.81
CA PHE A 75 25.46 -23.22 -0.44
C PHE A 75 24.74 -22.41 -1.52
N ARG A 76 23.79 -23.04 -2.22
CA ARG A 76 23.06 -22.37 -3.30
C ARG A 76 21.93 -21.54 -2.74
N GLU A 77 21.75 -20.32 -3.25
CA GLU A 77 20.60 -19.47 -2.91
C GLU A 77 19.25 -20.10 -3.27
N THR A 78 19.22 -20.95 -4.30
CA THR A 78 17.99 -21.59 -4.78
C THR A 78 18.25 -23.02 -5.24
N TYR A 79 17.39 -23.92 -4.80
CA TYR A 79 17.29 -25.29 -5.31
C TYR A 79 16.04 -25.43 -6.21
N PRO A 80 16.05 -26.36 -7.17
CA PRO A 80 14.88 -26.59 -8.02
C PRO A 80 13.72 -27.12 -7.18
N ALA A 81 12.52 -26.56 -7.38
CA ALA A 81 11.31 -27.03 -6.69
C ALA A 81 10.89 -28.47 -7.02
N SER A 82 11.52 -29.08 -8.03
CA SER A 82 11.34 -30.48 -8.38
C SER A 82 12.39 -31.39 -7.73
N LEU A 83 13.30 -30.86 -6.89
CA LEU A 83 14.26 -31.68 -6.15
C LEU A 83 13.50 -32.73 -5.33
N ASN A 84 13.90 -33.98 -5.47
CA ASN A 84 13.42 -35.08 -4.66
C ASN A 84 13.63 -34.72 -3.17
N PRO A 85 12.56 -34.66 -2.34
CA PRO A 85 12.69 -34.29 -0.93
C PRO A 85 13.57 -35.26 -0.13
N ASN A 86 13.82 -36.46 -0.67
CA ASN A 86 14.71 -37.44 -0.05
C ASN A 86 16.13 -37.45 -0.63
N ALA A 87 16.45 -36.60 -1.61
CA ALA A 87 17.80 -36.52 -2.14
C ALA A 87 18.78 -35.97 -1.10
N ILE A 88 19.97 -36.54 -1.02
CA ILE A 88 21.09 -36.01 -0.23
C ILE A 88 21.74 -34.88 -1.01
N ILE A 89 21.98 -33.74 -0.35
CA ILE A 89 22.80 -32.67 -0.91
C ILE A 89 24.22 -32.89 -0.39
N LEU A 90 25.11 -33.33 -1.27
CA LEU A 90 26.51 -33.50 -0.94
C LEU A 90 27.24 -32.19 -1.27
N ASN A 91 27.56 -31.40 -0.25
CA ASN A 91 28.36 -30.20 -0.41
C ASN A 91 29.83 -30.53 -0.14
N LEU A 92 30.63 -30.51 -1.20
CA LEU A 92 32.06 -30.85 -1.16
C LEU A 92 32.93 -29.68 -0.70
N TRP A 93 32.36 -28.50 -0.51
CA TRP A 93 33.08 -27.24 -0.30
C TRP A 93 34.14 -26.97 -1.36
N HIS A 94 34.80 -25.81 -1.28
CA HIS A 94 35.66 -25.32 -2.35
C HIS A 94 37.06 -24.90 -1.87
N GLY A 95 37.45 -25.27 -0.66
CA GLY A 95 38.80 -25.06 -0.15
C GLY A 95 38.86 -24.95 1.37
N VAL A 96 39.99 -25.34 1.94
CA VAL A 96 40.32 -25.10 3.35
C VAL A 96 41.00 -23.74 3.51
N GLY A 97 40.95 -23.13 4.69
CA GLY A 97 41.58 -21.83 4.87
C GLY A 97 41.52 -21.27 6.28
N LEU A 98 41.83 -19.97 6.39
CA LEU A 98 41.93 -19.23 7.64
C LEU A 98 40.88 -18.11 7.78
N LYS A 99 39.86 -18.08 6.92
CA LYS A 99 38.89 -16.98 6.87
C LYS A 99 37.57 -17.45 7.44
N HIS A 100 36.86 -16.55 8.11
CA HIS A 100 35.45 -16.79 8.40
C HIS A 100 34.63 -16.96 7.10
N ILE A 101 33.63 -17.81 7.15
CA ILE A 101 32.79 -18.20 6.02
C ILE A 101 31.31 -18.25 6.40
N GLU A 102 30.42 -18.10 5.41
CA GLU A 102 28.97 -18.11 5.59
C GLU A 102 28.50 -17.32 6.84
N LEU A 103 27.96 -17.96 7.88
CA LEU A 103 27.38 -17.26 9.03
C LEU A 103 28.45 -16.63 9.94
N GLY A 104 29.67 -17.18 9.98
CA GLY A 104 30.81 -16.62 10.72
C GLY A 104 31.24 -15.23 10.24
N LEU A 105 30.87 -14.83 9.03
CA LEU A 105 31.15 -13.48 8.50
C LEU A 105 30.32 -12.35 9.16
N GLY A 106 29.21 -12.70 9.83
CA GLY A 106 28.37 -11.74 10.55
C GLY A 106 27.54 -10.77 9.69
N ALA A 107 26.76 -9.92 10.37
CA ALA A 107 25.77 -9.02 9.75
C ALA A 107 26.37 -7.84 8.95
N GLU A 108 27.58 -7.42 9.30
CA GLU A 108 28.27 -6.29 8.66
C GLU A 108 28.99 -6.69 7.36
N SER A 109 29.07 -7.99 7.07
CA SER A 109 29.68 -8.49 5.84
C SER A 109 28.95 -7.99 4.59
N ALA A 110 29.71 -7.69 3.54
CA ALA A 110 29.18 -7.42 2.21
C ALA A 110 28.37 -8.60 1.63
N LEU A 111 28.54 -9.81 2.19
CA LEU A 111 27.84 -11.04 1.78
C LEU A 111 26.57 -11.34 2.59
N ALA A 112 26.24 -10.54 3.61
CA ALA A 112 25.12 -10.77 4.53
C ALA A 112 23.78 -11.02 3.80
N ASP A 113 23.39 -10.17 2.83
CA ASP A 113 22.14 -10.35 2.04
C ASP A 113 22.09 -11.72 1.34
N GLY A 114 23.22 -12.16 0.79
CA GLY A 114 23.34 -13.46 0.13
C GLY A 114 23.21 -14.62 1.12
N ILE A 115 23.82 -14.50 2.30
CA ILE A 115 23.76 -15.49 3.39
C ILE A 115 22.31 -15.61 3.88
N VAL A 116 21.70 -14.52 4.34
CA VAL A 116 20.32 -14.47 4.83
C VAL A 116 19.38 -15.14 3.81
N LYS A 117 19.53 -14.78 2.54
CA LYS A 117 18.70 -15.31 1.46
C LYS A 117 18.87 -16.82 1.21
N LYS A 118 20.07 -17.38 1.39
CA LYS A 118 20.30 -18.83 1.30
C LYS A 118 19.56 -19.55 2.42
N TYR A 119 19.74 -19.11 3.66
CA TYR A 119 19.21 -19.76 4.85
C TYR A 119 17.68 -19.58 4.95
N VAL A 120 17.15 -18.37 4.79
CA VAL A 120 15.69 -18.12 4.83
C VAL A 120 14.91 -18.97 3.83
N ARG A 121 15.52 -19.34 2.71
CA ARG A 121 14.87 -20.16 1.67
C ARG A 121 15.02 -21.66 1.89
N ASN A 122 16.14 -22.09 2.48
CA ASN A 122 16.59 -23.48 2.41
C ASN A 122 16.98 -24.06 3.78
N TYR A 123 16.73 -23.38 4.90
CA TYR A 123 17.16 -23.85 6.22
C TYR A 123 16.75 -25.31 6.53
N PRO A 124 15.47 -25.74 6.35
CA PRO A 124 15.12 -27.15 6.51
C PRO A 124 15.89 -28.09 5.61
N LEU A 125 16.14 -27.68 4.36
CA LEU A 125 16.88 -28.47 3.39
C LEU A 125 18.36 -28.63 3.84
N TYR A 126 18.98 -27.56 4.36
CA TYR A 126 20.33 -27.60 4.90
C TYR A 126 20.44 -28.46 6.14
N LYS A 127 19.46 -28.46 7.04
CA LYS A 127 19.53 -29.29 8.24
C LYS A 127 19.14 -30.75 8.02
N ASN A 128 18.25 -31.01 7.07
CA ASN A 128 17.72 -32.35 6.84
C ASN A 128 18.44 -33.13 5.75
N ASN A 129 18.87 -32.48 4.66
CA ASN A 129 19.35 -33.19 3.47
C ASN A 129 20.86 -33.04 3.24
N LEU A 130 21.52 -32.09 3.90
CA LEU A 130 22.92 -31.79 3.66
C LEU A 130 23.86 -32.80 4.31
N LYS A 131 24.81 -33.26 3.51
CA LYS A 131 26.07 -33.83 3.91
C LYS A 131 27.21 -32.92 3.47
N PHE A 132 28.15 -32.61 4.36
CA PHE A 132 29.21 -31.63 4.13
C PHE A 132 30.59 -32.28 4.29
N LEU A 133 31.45 -32.10 3.29
CA LEU A 133 32.80 -32.67 3.30
C LEU A 133 33.74 -31.85 4.19
N ALA A 134 34.37 -32.50 5.17
CA ALA A 134 35.47 -31.95 5.95
C ALA A 134 36.74 -32.79 5.75
N THR A 135 37.88 -32.12 5.65
CA THR A 135 39.18 -32.73 5.27
C THR A 135 40.07 -33.06 6.46
N SER A 136 39.81 -32.49 7.62
CA SER A 136 40.50 -32.74 8.89
C SER A 136 39.58 -32.46 10.08
N GLU A 137 39.99 -32.89 11.27
CA GLU A 137 39.30 -32.59 12.53
C GLU A 137 39.21 -31.07 12.79
N VAL A 138 40.29 -30.34 12.54
CA VAL A 138 40.30 -28.88 12.73
C VAL A 138 39.37 -28.15 11.75
N MET A 139 39.32 -28.59 10.48
CA MET A 139 38.39 -28.01 9.51
C MET A 139 36.94 -28.41 9.78
N GLU A 140 36.71 -29.61 10.32
CA GLU A 140 35.39 -30.03 10.81
C GLU A 140 34.87 -29.08 11.90
N GLU A 141 35.68 -28.77 12.92
CA GLU A 141 35.33 -27.81 13.97
C GLU A 141 35.03 -26.42 13.41
N HIS A 142 35.91 -25.90 12.55
CA HIS A 142 35.73 -24.59 11.90
C HIS A 142 34.43 -24.52 11.08
N PHE A 143 34.12 -25.54 10.28
CA PHE A 143 32.90 -25.56 9.47
C PHE A 143 31.64 -25.75 10.32
N ILE A 144 31.71 -26.49 11.42
CA ILE A 144 30.60 -26.62 12.37
C ILE A 144 30.27 -25.26 12.99
N GLU A 145 31.27 -24.48 13.39
CA GLU A 145 31.11 -23.16 13.98
C GLU A 145 30.52 -22.14 12.98
N ASP A 146 31.13 -22.01 11.80
CA ASP A 146 30.79 -20.94 10.84
C ASP A 146 29.54 -21.23 9.98
N MET A 147 29.07 -22.48 9.92
CA MET A 147 27.93 -22.92 9.08
C MET A 147 26.83 -23.65 9.88
N PRO A 148 26.76 -23.43 11.20
CA PRO A 148 26.09 -24.27 12.20
C PRO A 148 25.74 -25.69 11.71
N LEU A 149 26.74 -26.50 11.38
CA LEU A 149 26.51 -27.88 10.95
C LEU A 149 26.37 -28.80 12.18
N ASP A 150 25.57 -29.85 12.08
CA ASP A 150 25.60 -30.89 13.10
C ASP A 150 26.64 -31.96 12.75
N GLU A 151 27.29 -32.58 13.74
CA GLU A 151 28.30 -33.64 13.55
C GLU A 151 27.87 -34.73 12.55
N GLY A 152 26.63 -35.23 12.65
CA GLY A 152 26.13 -36.26 11.73
C GLY A 152 25.93 -35.79 10.27
N GLN A 153 26.11 -34.51 9.97
CA GLN A 153 26.12 -33.97 8.61
C GLN A 153 27.50 -34.02 7.98
N ILE A 154 28.55 -34.19 8.78
CA ILE A 154 29.92 -34.22 8.29
C ILE A 154 30.20 -35.56 7.59
N ILE A 155 30.84 -35.48 6.42
CA ILE A 155 31.51 -36.59 5.76
C ILE A 155 33.00 -36.32 5.81
N LYS A 156 33.76 -37.29 6.30
CA LYS A 156 35.21 -37.19 6.45
C LYS A 156 35.86 -37.70 5.16
N GLY A 157 36.69 -36.88 4.53
CA GLY A 157 37.28 -37.23 3.25
C GLY A 157 38.22 -36.17 2.70
N GLY A 158 39.08 -36.56 1.76
CA GLY A 158 39.86 -35.60 1.00
C GLY A 158 39.08 -34.89 -0.09
N TYR A 159 39.63 -33.79 -0.60
CA TYR A 159 39.02 -33.10 -1.73
C TYR A 159 39.21 -33.88 -3.03
N PRO A 160 38.12 -34.24 -3.76
CA PRO A 160 38.24 -34.97 -5.02
C PRO A 160 39.17 -34.31 -6.03
N ARG A 161 39.19 -32.97 -6.12
CA ARG A 161 40.06 -32.25 -7.06
C ARG A 161 41.56 -32.41 -6.77
N ASN A 162 41.94 -32.71 -5.53
CA ASN A 162 43.34 -32.89 -5.13
C ASN A 162 43.84 -34.31 -5.43
N GLN A 163 42.92 -35.29 -5.49
CA GLN A 163 43.25 -36.70 -5.68
C GLN A 163 43.06 -37.19 -7.12
N VAL A 164 41.97 -36.79 -7.78
CA VAL A 164 41.58 -37.33 -9.11
C VAL A 164 42.58 -36.94 -10.20
N TYR A 165 43.07 -35.70 -10.19
CA TYR A 165 43.96 -35.19 -11.23
C TYR A 165 45.40 -35.72 -11.14
N ARG A 166 45.71 -36.56 -10.16
CA ARG A 166 46.96 -37.34 -10.11
C ARG A 166 47.02 -38.41 -11.19
N ASP A 167 45.86 -38.89 -11.64
CA ASP A 167 45.77 -39.75 -12.82
C ASP A 167 45.87 -38.87 -14.08
N PRO A 168 46.93 -39.01 -14.90
CA PRO A 168 47.10 -38.21 -16.12
C PRO A 168 45.95 -38.37 -17.13
N GLU A 169 45.17 -39.46 -17.04
CA GLU A 169 44.00 -39.69 -17.90
C GLU A 169 42.76 -38.88 -17.46
N MET A 170 42.77 -38.27 -16.26
CA MET A 170 41.64 -37.54 -15.70
C MET A 170 41.71 -36.04 -15.98
N ARG A 171 42.14 -35.66 -17.18
CA ARG A 171 42.21 -34.27 -17.66
C ARG A 171 41.26 -34.00 -18.81
N THR A 172 40.75 -32.77 -18.90
CA THR A 172 39.79 -32.34 -19.93
C THR A 172 40.37 -31.32 -20.92
N ASP A 173 41.63 -30.92 -20.75
CA ASP A 173 42.31 -30.03 -21.70
C ASP A 173 42.74 -30.74 -23.00
N HIS A 174 42.67 -32.09 -23.05
CA HIS A 174 43.02 -32.91 -24.22
C HIS A 174 44.41 -32.59 -24.81
N GLY A 175 45.37 -32.29 -23.93
CA GLY A 175 46.76 -31.97 -24.28
C GLY A 175 47.00 -30.53 -24.71
N ALA A 176 45.98 -29.66 -24.67
CA ALA A 176 46.15 -28.24 -24.99
C ALA A 176 47.09 -27.51 -24.03
N LEU A 177 47.31 -28.04 -22.83
CA LEU A 177 48.21 -27.48 -21.81
C LEU A 177 49.52 -28.28 -21.66
N ASP A 178 49.85 -29.18 -22.58
CA ASP A 178 51.08 -29.97 -22.51
C ASP A 178 52.34 -29.19 -22.89
N PHE A 179 52.18 -28.03 -23.54
CA PHE A 179 53.32 -27.13 -23.79
C PHE A 179 53.96 -26.58 -22.49
N ILE A 180 53.24 -26.62 -21.37
CA ILE A 180 53.74 -26.19 -20.05
C ILE A 180 54.94 -27.04 -19.62
N ASP A 181 55.00 -28.30 -20.06
CA ASP A 181 56.08 -29.24 -19.70
C ASP A 181 57.43 -28.88 -20.35
N ASN A 182 57.46 -27.89 -21.26
CA ASN A 182 58.68 -27.39 -21.90
C ASN A 182 59.46 -26.39 -21.03
N PHE A 183 58.92 -25.96 -19.90
CA PHE A 183 59.53 -24.96 -19.02
C PHE A 183 60.15 -25.63 -17.78
N ASP A 184 61.33 -25.15 -17.39
CA ASP A 184 62.06 -25.69 -16.23
C ASP A 184 61.43 -25.26 -14.89
N LYS A 185 60.76 -24.09 -14.89
CA LYS A 185 60.04 -23.55 -13.73
C LYS A 185 58.69 -22.98 -14.16
N VAL A 186 57.62 -23.37 -13.49
CA VAL A 186 56.27 -22.88 -13.72
C VAL A 186 55.77 -22.20 -12.45
N TYR A 187 55.61 -20.87 -12.53
CA TYR A 187 55.11 -20.04 -11.45
C TYR A 187 53.60 -19.84 -11.61
N LEU A 188 52.81 -20.14 -10.58
CA LEU A 188 51.39 -19.81 -10.54
C LEU A 188 51.17 -18.58 -9.66
N TYR A 189 50.74 -17.48 -10.26
CA TYR A 189 50.32 -16.28 -9.57
C TYR A 189 48.80 -16.23 -9.42
N ALA A 190 48.32 -16.44 -8.19
CA ALA A 190 46.89 -16.56 -7.88
C ALA A 190 46.51 -15.71 -6.64
N PRO A 191 46.48 -14.37 -6.77
CA PRO A 191 46.16 -13.47 -5.66
C PRO A 191 44.68 -13.52 -5.29
N THR A 192 44.39 -13.23 -4.03
CA THR A 192 43.05 -13.07 -3.48
C THR A 192 42.39 -11.79 -4.02
N TYR A 193 41.08 -11.83 -4.23
CA TYR A 193 40.30 -10.65 -4.63
C TYR A 193 40.38 -9.53 -3.58
N ARG A 194 40.57 -8.27 -4.02
CA ARG A 194 40.49 -7.07 -3.19
C ARG A 194 39.15 -6.37 -3.39
N TYR A 195 38.39 -6.17 -2.32
CA TYR A 195 37.01 -5.66 -2.36
C TYR A 195 36.91 -4.15 -2.67
N LYS A 196 38.01 -3.39 -2.52
CA LYS A 196 38.08 -1.95 -2.78
C LYS A 196 38.70 -1.71 -4.17
N ASP A 197 37.96 -0.98 -5.03
CA ASP A 197 38.33 -0.51 -6.37
C ASP A 197 39.06 -1.48 -7.32
N VAL A 198 38.30 -2.17 -8.17
CA VAL A 198 38.81 -3.00 -9.29
C VAL A 198 39.62 -2.20 -10.32
N ASN A 199 39.54 -0.86 -10.31
CA ASN A 199 40.27 -0.03 -11.25
C ASN A 199 41.71 0.22 -10.78
N GLY A 200 42.66 -0.59 -11.27
CA GLY A 200 44.09 -0.42 -11.01
C GLY A 200 44.68 -1.35 -9.95
N ALA A 201 43.87 -2.21 -9.33
CA ALA A 201 44.32 -3.21 -8.36
C ALA A 201 45.35 -4.18 -8.97
N PHE A 202 45.20 -4.56 -10.25
CA PHE A 202 46.16 -5.41 -10.93
C PHE A 202 47.55 -4.76 -11.00
N LYS A 203 47.61 -3.47 -11.33
CA LYS A 203 48.85 -2.71 -11.45
C LYS A 203 49.53 -2.43 -10.11
N GLN A 204 48.76 -2.32 -9.03
CA GLN A 204 49.34 -2.20 -7.69
C GLN A 204 50.09 -3.48 -7.30
N LEU A 205 49.51 -4.64 -7.61
CA LEU A 205 50.14 -5.93 -7.31
C LEU A 205 51.29 -6.27 -8.26
N LEU A 206 51.11 -6.06 -9.57
CA LEU A 206 52.09 -6.31 -10.62
C LEU A 206 52.30 -5.05 -11.48
N PRO A 207 53.08 -4.06 -11.01
CA PRO A 207 53.26 -2.78 -11.70
C PRO A 207 54.05 -2.88 -13.01
N ASP A 208 54.90 -3.89 -13.17
CA ASP A 208 55.72 -4.09 -14.38
C ASP A 208 55.72 -5.57 -14.81
N LEU A 209 54.71 -5.96 -15.59
CA LEU A 209 54.61 -7.33 -16.10
C LEU A 209 55.75 -7.67 -17.09
N LYS A 210 56.32 -6.67 -17.76
CA LYS A 210 57.45 -6.88 -18.67
C LYS A 210 58.69 -7.33 -17.90
N ALA A 211 58.98 -6.70 -16.76
CA ALA A 211 60.09 -7.12 -15.90
C ALA A 211 59.93 -8.58 -15.41
N VAL A 212 58.70 -9.02 -15.13
CA VAL A 212 58.41 -10.43 -14.82
C VAL A 212 58.70 -11.32 -16.04
N ALA A 213 58.21 -10.95 -17.23
CA ALA A 213 58.43 -11.69 -18.46
C ALA A 213 59.92 -11.86 -18.79
N ASP A 214 60.71 -10.78 -18.67
CA ASP A 214 62.15 -10.78 -18.89
C ASP A 214 62.84 -11.75 -17.91
N LYS A 215 62.44 -11.75 -16.63
CA LYS A 215 62.96 -12.69 -15.63
C LYS A 215 62.60 -14.14 -15.93
N MET A 216 61.39 -14.41 -16.42
CA MET A 216 60.99 -15.77 -16.80
C MET A 216 61.80 -16.26 -18.01
N ALA A 217 62.02 -15.40 -19.02
CA ALA A 217 62.81 -15.73 -20.19
C ALA A 217 64.26 -16.12 -19.84
N THR A 218 64.89 -15.43 -18.87
CA THR A 218 66.28 -15.74 -18.47
C THR A 218 66.47 -17.11 -17.80
N GLN A 219 65.41 -17.76 -17.33
CA GLN A 219 65.46 -19.01 -16.57
C GLN A 219 64.59 -20.12 -17.17
N ASN A 220 64.18 -19.98 -18.44
CA ASN A 220 63.22 -20.89 -19.09
C ASN A 220 61.96 -21.13 -18.23
N GLY A 221 61.44 -20.06 -17.63
CA GLY A 221 60.28 -20.11 -16.75
C GLY A 221 58.97 -19.77 -17.48
N LEU A 222 57.84 -20.24 -16.95
CA LEU A 222 56.49 -19.82 -17.33
C LEU A 222 55.82 -19.17 -16.14
N PHE A 223 55.20 -18.00 -16.34
CA PHE A 223 54.42 -17.33 -15.30
C PHE A 223 52.94 -17.31 -15.67
N ILE A 224 52.15 -18.06 -14.91
CA ILE A 224 50.71 -18.24 -15.09
C ILE A 224 49.97 -17.24 -14.22
N LEU A 225 49.18 -16.36 -14.84
CA LEU A 225 48.34 -15.38 -14.15
C LEU A 225 46.91 -15.91 -14.05
N LYS A 226 46.48 -16.27 -12.84
CA LYS A 226 45.09 -16.65 -12.56
C LYS A 226 44.45 -15.68 -11.57
N LEU A 227 43.68 -14.73 -12.08
CA LEU A 227 42.97 -13.75 -11.26
C LEU A 227 41.52 -14.17 -11.00
N HIS A 228 40.93 -13.59 -9.95
CA HIS A 228 39.50 -13.73 -9.69
C HIS A 228 38.66 -13.16 -10.85
N PRO A 229 37.51 -13.76 -11.24
CA PRO A 229 36.68 -13.30 -12.36
C PRO A 229 36.27 -11.82 -12.29
N PHE A 230 36.14 -11.24 -11.09
CA PHE A 230 35.85 -9.82 -10.92
C PHE A 230 37.03 -8.90 -11.27
N MET A 231 38.27 -9.36 -11.13
CA MET A 231 39.48 -8.62 -11.48
C MET A 231 39.79 -8.67 -12.98
N LEU A 232 39.21 -9.63 -13.72
CA LEU A 232 39.40 -9.72 -15.17
C LEU A 232 38.92 -8.46 -15.91
N LYS A 233 38.07 -7.63 -15.30
CA LYS A 233 37.58 -6.37 -15.89
C LYS A 233 38.45 -5.16 -15.59
N ASP A 234 39.52 -5.31 -14.79
CA ASP A 234 40.47 -4.23 -14.53
C ASP A 234 41.05 -3.74 -15.88
N PRO A 235 40.97 -2.43 -16.19
CA PRO A 235 41.51 -1.88 -17.43
C PRO A 235 43.00 -2.18 -17.64
N GLU A 236 43.79 -2.18 -16.56
CA GLU A 236 45.24 -2.45 -16.63
C GLU A 236 45.51 -3.93 -16.91
N TYR A 237 44.68 -4.84 -16.36
CA TYR A 237 44.74 -6.26 -16.72
C TYR A 237 44.37 -6.50 -18.19
N GLN A 238 43.31 -5.85 -18.68
CA GLN A 238 42.89 -5.96 -20.09
C GLN A 238 43.94 -5.43 -21.05
N GLN A 239 44.62 -4.33 -20.68
CA GLN A 239 45.75 -3.81 -21.43
C GLN A 239 46.92 -4.80 -21.44
N ALA A 240 47.32 -5.32 -20.27
CA ALA A 240 48.39 -6.31 -20.15
C ALA A 240 48.08 -7.58 -20.94
N MET A 241 46.83 -8.07 -20.91
CA MET A 241 46.41 -9.21 -21.72
C MET A 241 46.53 -8.92 -23.22
N THR A 242 46.19 -7.71 -23.67
CA THR A 242 46.32 -7.32 -25.09
C THR A 242 47.78 -7.24 -25.53
N GLU A 243 48.66 -6.73 -24.67
CA GLU A 243 50.08 -6.55 -24.96
C GLU A 243 50.86 -7.87 -24.89
N PHE A 244 50.55 -8.74 -23.92
CA PHE A 244 51.34 -9.92 -23.60
C PHE A 244 50.66 -11.27 -23.89
N SER A 245 49.47 -11.34 -24.50
CA SER A 245 48.74 -12.61 -24.72
C SER A 245 49.53 -13.69 -25.47
N ASN A 246 50.47 -13.28 -26.32
CA ASN A 246 51.28 -14.17 -27.16
C ASN A 246 52.72 -14.31 -26.67
N HIS A 247 53.05 -13.80 -25.47
CA HIS A 247 54.41 -13.89 -24.93
C HIS A 247 54.72 -15.34 -24.51
N PRO A 248 55.86 -15.93 -24.92
CA PRO A 248 56.12 -17.36 -24.71
C PRO A 248 56.22 -17.76 -23.22
N ASN A 249 56.66 -16.84 -22.36
CA ASN A 249 56.85 -17.09 -20.92
C ASN A 249 55.72 -16.56 -20.03
N LEU A 250 54.61 -16.05 -20.59
CA LEU A 250 53.44 -15.60 -19.83
C LEU A 250 52.20 -16.33 -20.28
N LEU A 251 51.40 -16.82 -19.33
CA LEU A 251 50.10 -17.44 -19.61
C LEU A 251 49.01 -16.77 -18.79
N PHE A 252 48.12 -16.06 -19.46
CA PHE A 252 46.87 -15.60 -18.86
C PHE A 252 45.91 -16.80 -18.80
N TRP A 253 45.47 -17.17 -17.59
CA TRP A 253 44.65 -18.36 -17.40
C TRP A 253 43.30 -18.26 -18.11
N ASP A 254 42.93 -19.31 -18.85
CA ASP A 254 41.64 -19.44 -19.51
C ASP A 254 40.73 -20.35 -18.66
N ASP A 255 39.71 -19.77 -18.03
CA ASP A 255 38.77 -20.48 -17.15
C ASP A 255 37.86 -21.51 -17.88
N LYS A 256 38.04 -21.72 -19.19
CA LYS A 256 37.50 -22.93 -19.85
C LYS A 256 38.22 -24.21 -19.38
N TYR A 257 39.43 -24.08 -18.86
CA TYR A 257 40.19 -25.15 -18.23
C TYR A 257 40.14 -25.01 -16.71
N ASP A 258 40.29 -26.14 -16.02
CA ASP A 258 40.35 -26.18 -14.58
C ASP A 258 41.82 -26.17 -14.12
N VAL A 259 42.19 -25.19 -13.28
CA VAL A 259 43.60 -24.99 -12.90
C VAL A 259 44.13 -26.17 -12.08
N TYR A 260 43.26 -26.85 -11.34
CA TYR A 260 43.61 -28.02 -10.55
C TYR A 260 44.15 -29.18 -11.43
N GLU A 261 43.82 -29.22 -12.74
CA GLU A 261 44.33 -30.23 -13.67
C GLU A 261 45.83 -30.11 -13.99
N ILE A 262 46.43 -28.95 -13.72
CA ILE A 262 47.85 -28.68 -13.99
C ILE A 262 48.68 -28.49 -12.73
N PHE A 263 48.13 -28.77 -11.54
CA PHE A 263 48.84 -28.56 -10.28
C PHE A 263 50.16 -29.34 -10.19
N ASN A 264 50.19 -30.56 -10.75
CA ASN A 264 51.41 -31.36 -10.87
C ASN A 264 52.48 -30.76 -11.80
N LYS A 265 52.13 -29.74 -12.59
CA LYS A 265 53.06 -29.00 -13.47
C LYS A 265 53.57 -27.70 -12.83
N ILE A 266 52.98 -27.26 -11.71
CA ILE A 266 53.40 -26.04 -11.02
C ILE A 266 54.63 -26.32 -10.18
N THR A 267 55.69 -25.55 -10.35
CA THR A 267 56.92 -25.68 -9.56
C THR A 267 56.96 -24.71 -8.39
N VAL A 268 56.41 -23.49 -8.55
CA VAL A 268 56.41 -22.45 -7.51
C VAL A 268 55.04 -21.78 -7.43
N GLY A 269 54.42 -21.79 -6.24
CA GLY A 269 53.19 -21.05 -5.97
C GLY A 269 53.48 -19.63 -5.49
N ILE A 270 52.93 -18.61 -6.16
CA ILE A 270 52.96 -17.22 -5.69
C ILE A 270 51.57 -16.86 -5.17
N ILE A 271 51.47 -16.71 -3.86
CA ILE A 271 50.21 -16.64 -3.13
C ILE A 271 50.20 -15.47 -2.16
N ASP A 272 49.00 -15.10 -1.71
CA ASP A 272 48.78 -14.16 -0.62
C ASP A 272 47.99 -14.85 0.51
N TYR A 273 46.70 -14.54 0.68
CA TYR A 273 45.78 -15.04 1.69
C TYR A 273 44.80 -16.08 1.12
N SER A 274 45.19 -16.75 0.03
CA SER A 274 44.33 -17.64 -0.75
C SER A 274 44.37 -19.07 -0.23
N SER A 275 43.22 -19.73 -0.20
CA SER A 275 43.08 -21.16 0.14
C SER A 275 43.81 -22.08 -0.84
N ILE A 276 44.12 -21.60 -2.06
CA ILE A 276 44.80 -22.40 -3.09
C ILE A 276 46.19 -22.87 -2.65
N PHE A 277 46.82 -22.19 -1.69
CA PHE A 277 48.08 -22.60 -1.07
C PHE A 277 48.03 -24.05 -0.59
N TYR A 278 46.98 -24.39 0.16
CA TYR A 278 46.84 -25.68 0.80
C TYR A 278 46.67 -26.79 -0.23
N ASP A 279 45.90 -26.55 -1.29
CA ASP A 279 45.70 -27.53 -2.36
C ASP A 279 46.97 -27.72 -3.21
N LEU A 280 47.75 -26.64 -3.46
CA LEU A 280 49.04 -26.75 -4.14
C LEU A 280 50.03 -27.57 -3.29
N LEU A 281 50.06 -27.31 -1.98
CA LEU A 281 50.90 -28.04 -1.03
C LEU A 281 50.56 -29.54 -1.00
N GLU A 282 49.25 -29.83 -0.98
CA GLU A 282 48.68 -31.18 -1.07
C GLU A 282 49.12 -31.86 -2.38
N SER A 283 49.01 -31.16 -3.52
CA SER A 283 49.35 -31.71 -4.83
C SER A 283 50.85 -31.98 -5.04
N GLY A 284 51.70 -31.58 -4.09
CA GLY A 284 53.12 -31.86 -4.10
C GLY A 284 54.03 -30.65 -4.31
N VAL A 285 53.48 -29.44 -4.51
CA VAL A 285 54.28 -28.21 -4.58
C VAL A 285 54.90 -27.96 -3.20
N ASP A 286 56.20 -27.68 -3.16
CA ASP A 286 56.96 -27.45 -1.92
C ASP A 286 57.70 -26.10 -1.90
N GLN A 287 57.66 -25.35 -3.01
CA GLN A 287 58.24 -24.02 -3.14
C GLN A 287 57.16 -22.95 -3.28
N PHE A 288 57.19 -21.96 -2.39
CA PHE A 288 56.19 -20.88 -2.37
C PHE A 288 56.82 -19.51 -2.12
N ILE A 289 56.22 -18.50 -2.74
CA ILE A 289 56.45 -17.09 -2.48
C ILE A 289 55.16 -16.51 -1.91
N ARG A 290 55.21 -16.03 -0.67
CA ARG A 290 54.12 -15.32 0.02
C ARG A 290 54.22 -13.83 -0.31
N TYR A 291 53.54 -13.42 -1.37
CA TYR A 291 53.53 -12.03 -1.84
C TYR A 291 52.39 -11.25 -1.18
N ILE A 292 52.73 -10.55 -0.09
CA ILE A 292 51.78 -9.91 0.83
C ILE A 292 52.12 -8.42 1.05
N PRO A 293 52.07 -7.58 0.00
CA PRO A 293 52.45 -6.16 0.10
C PRO A 293 51.50 -5.33 0.98
N ASP A 294 50.34 -5.87 1.34
CA ASP A 294 49.22 -5.20 2.00
C ASP A 294 48.71 -5.94 3.24
N PHE A 295 49.58 -6.70 3.92
CA PHE A 295 49.20 -7.57 5.06
C PHE A 295 48.47 -6.83 6.19
N GLU A 296 49.00 -5.68 6.61
CA GLU A 296 48.39 -4.87 7.68
C GLU A 296 47.02 -4.34 7.28
N GLU A 297 46.85 -3.88 6.03
CA GLU A 297 45.56 -3.41 5.53
C GLU A 297 44.55 -4.57 5.44
N TYR A 298 44.99 -5.72 4.95
CA TYR A 298 44.13 -6.89 4.74
C TYR A 298 43.61 -7.49 6.05
N THR A 299 44.48 -7.64 7.05
CA THR A 299 44.11 -8.26 8.34
C THR A 299 43.23 -7.36 9.21
N ASN A 300 43.29 -6.04 9.02
CA ASN A 300 42.34 -5.11 9.62
C ASN A 300 40.94 -5.22 9.01
N ASP A 301 40.84 -5.53 7.72
CA ASP A 301 39.57 -5.64 6.98
C ASP A 301 38.96 -7.07 7.01
N SER A 302 39.73 -8.10 7.39
CA SER A 302 39.31 -9.51 7.35
C SER A 302 39.99 -10.32 8.44
N GLU A 303 39.27 -10.55 9.54
CA GLU A 303 39.73 -11.39 10.66
C GLU A 303 40.06 -12.82 10.18
N LEU A 304 41.20 -13.34 10.66
CA LEU A 304 41.68 -14.68 10.36
C LEU A 304 41.53 -15.57 11.60
N ILE A 305 41.05 -16.79 11.41
CA ILE A 305 40.79 -17.78 12.48
C ILE A 305 42.07 -18.41 13.07
N GLY A 306 43.26 -17.98 12.64
CA GLY A 306 44.55 -18.51 13.08
C GLY A 306 45.73 -17.69 12.56
N ASP A 307 46.94 -17.98 13.07
CA ASP A 307 48.15 -17.26 12.67
C ASP A 307 48.55 -17.60 11.22
N TYR A 308 48.47 -16.60 10.34
CA TYR A 308 48.82 -16.74 8.94
C TYR A 308 50.26 -17.22 8.73
N PHE A 309 51.23 -16.77 9.54
CA PHE A 309 52.64 -17.10 9.36
C PHE A 309 52.96 -18.52 9.83
N GLU A 310 52.24 -19.03 10.83
CA GLU A 310 52.35 -20.42 11.30
C GLU A 310 51.61 -21.41 10.37
N LEU A 311 50.46 -20.99 9.84
CA LEU A 311 49.58 -21.84 9.03
C LEU A 311 49.86 -21.72 7.53
N THR A 312 50.88 -20.96 7.12
CA THR A 312 51.40 -20.93 5.74
C THR A 312 52.92 -21.14 5.71
N GLY A 313 53.50 -21.29 4.52
CA GLY A 313 54.93 -21.48 4.36
C GLY A 313 55.48 -20.89 3.06
N GLY A 314 56.80 -20.69 3.02
CA GLY A 314 57.52 -20.12 1.87
C GLY A 314 58.13 -18.75 2.13
N THR A 315 58.84 -18.23 1.13
CA THR A 315 59.58 -16.95 1.18
C THR A 315 58.61 -15.78 1.29
N ILE A 316 58.74 -14.93 2.31
CA ILE A 316 57.91 -13.73 2.48
C ILE A 316 58.45 -12.60 1.61
N VAL A 317 57.56 -11.97 0.86
CA VAL A 317 57.85 -10.85 -0.04
C VAL A 317 56.78 -9.78 0.15
N THR A 318 57.19 -8.56 0.48
CA THR A 318 56.28 -7.43 0.76
C THR A 318 56.35 -6.31 -0.28
N SER A 319 57.20 -6.43 -1.30
CA SER A 319 57.29 -5.45 -2.39
C SER A 319 57.51 -6.11 -3.74
N PHE A 320 57.09 -5.44 -4.82
CA PHE A 320 57.31 -5.93 -6.18
C PHE A 320 58.80 -6.07 -6.52
N SER A 321 59.65 -5.20 -5.97
CA SER A 321 61.10 -5.29 -6.19
C SER A 321 61.69 -6.54 -5.54
N ASP A 322 61.20 -6.91 -4.35
CA ASP A 322 61.58 -8.14 -3.66
C ASP A 322 61.04 -9.37 -4.40
N LEU A 323 59.85 -9.27 -5.01
CA LEU A 323 59.29 -10.34 -5.84
C LEU A 323 60.20 -10.66 -7.02
N LEU A 324 60.66 -9.64 -7.77
CA LEU A 324 61.60 -9.84 -8.88
C LEU A 324 62.95 -10.41 -8.42
N THR A 325 63.40 -10.04 -7.22
CA THR A 325 64.64 -10.56 -6.62
C THR A 325 64.49 -12.03 -6.27
N SER A 326 63.34 -12.42 -5.69
CA SER A 326 63.05 -13.78 -5.25
C SER A 326 63.10 -14.80 -6.39
N PHE A 327 62.75 -14.43 -7.62
CA PHE A 327 62.81 -15.35 -8.78
C PHE A 327 64.20 -15.90 -9.08
N ASN A 328 65.27 -15.20 -8.67
CA ASN A 328 66.66 -15.62 -8.90
C ASN A 328 67.26 -16.35 -7.70
N GLN A 329 66.47 -16.54 -6.63
CA GLN A 329 66.90 -17.21 -5.41
C GLN A 329 66.21 -18.58 -5.27
N PRO A 330 66.90 -19.60 -4.72
CA PRO A 330 66.25 -20.86 -4.38
C PRO A 330 65.20 -20.61 -3.30
N GLN A 331 63.98 -21.12 -3.51
CA GLN A 331 62.92 -21.03 -2.52
C GLN A 331 63.16 -22.03 -1.39
N SER A 332 62.95 -21.62 -0.15
CA SER A 332 63.08 -22.52 1.00
C SER A 332 61.92 -23.52 1.01
N PRO A 333 62.17 -24.81 1.24
CA PRO A 333 61.10 -25.79 1.40
C PRO A 333 60.28 -25.48 2.65
N ILE A 334 59.01 -25.86 2.64
CA ILE A 334 58.12 -25.66 3.79
C ILE A 334 58.51 -26.61 4.94
N GLU A 335 59.10 -26.05 5.99
CA GLU A 335 59.61 -26.80 7.16
C GLU A 335 58.52 -27.54 7.94
N ASN A 336 57.32 -26.95 8.06
CA ASN A 336 56.19 -27.51 8.81
C ASN A 336 55.17 -28.28 7.92
N LYS A 337 55.55 -28.75 6.73
CA LYS A 337 54.63 -29.40 5.76
C LYS A 337 53.81 -30.55 6.38
N ALA A 338 54.43 -31.42 7.18
CA ALA A 338 53.72 -32.55 7.80
C ALA A 338 52.62 -32.12 8.78
N PHE A 339 52.85 -31.01 9.50
CA PHE A 339 51.87 -30.39 10.37
C PHE A 339 50.73 -29.80 9.53
N LEU A 340 51.02 -28.97 8.53
CA LEU A 340 50.01 -28.36 7.65
C LEU A 340 49.13 -29.41 6.95
N MET A 341 49.72 -30.49 6.45
CA MET A 341 48.97 -31.59 5.82
C MET A 341 48.05 -32.32 6.82
N THR A 342 48.46 -32.44 8.08
CA THR A 342 47.60 -33.04 9.12
C THR A 342 46.50 -32.06 9.55
N TYR A 343 46.85 -30.78 9.70
CA TYR A 343 45.95 -29.71 10.08
C TYR A 343 44.82 -29.51 9.08
N PHE A 344 45.11 -29.53 7.78
CA PHE A 344 44.14 -29.25 6.73
C PHE A 344 43.58 -30.49 6.02
N PHE A 345 44.30 -31.61 5.98
CA PHE A 345 43.93 -32.81 5.20
C PHE A 345 44.09 -34.13 5.99
N GLY A 346 43.98 -34.08 7.32
CA GLY A 346 44.21 -35.23 8.21
C GLY A 346 43.42 -36.50 7.86
N TYR A 347 42.22 -36.39 7.29
CA TYR A 347 41.36 -37.54 6.97
C TYR A 347 41.76 -38.27 5.69
N GLU A 348 42.57 -37.69 4.81
CA GLU A 348 43.01 -38.33 3.56
C GLU A 348 43.85 -39.60 3.80
N LYS A 349 44.51 -39.69 4.96
CA LYS A 349 45.29 -40.87 5.34
C LYS A 349 44.42 -42.10 5.62
N THR A 350 43.14 -41.89 5.90
CA THR A 350 42.22 -42.91 6.43
C THR A 350 40.98 -43.12 5.57
N THR A 351 40.79 -42.33 4.51
CA THR A 351 39.59 -42.32 3.68
C THR A 351 39.95 -42.26 2.19
N THR A 352 39.05 -42.73 1.32
CA THR A 352 39.22 -42.72 -0.14
C THR A 352 38.04 -42.02 -0.82
N ILE A 353 38.15 -41.72 -2.12
CA ILE A 353 37.01 -41.22 -2.90
C ILE A 353 35.85 -42.23 -2.89
N ASP A 354 36.14 -43.54 -2.97
CA ASP A 354 35.10 -44.58 -2.87
C ASP A 354 34.39 -44.54 -1.52
N TYR A 355 35.11 -44.30 -0.41
CA TYR A 355 34.50 -44.12 0.91
C TYR A 355 33.55 -42.91 0.95
N LEU A 356 33.93 -41.77 0.36
CA LEU A 356 33.06 -40.59 0.24
C LEU A 356 31.78 -40.92 -0.56
N ILE A 357 31.91 -41.71 -1.63
CA ILE A 357 30.77 -42.14 -2.44
C ILE A 357 29.85 -43.05 -1.62
N GLU A 358 30.41 -44.06 -0.95
CA GLU A 358 29.67 -45.02 -0.11
C GLU A 358 28.94 -44.34 1.05
N ASP A 359 29.57 -43.38 1.73
CA ASP A 359 28.93 -42.65 2.85
C ASP A 359 27.78 -41.77 2.36
N ALA A 360 27.99 -41.02 1.27
CA ALA A 360 26.92 -40.23 0.65
C ALA A 360 25.77 -41.12 0.15
N ASP A 361 26.08 -42.32 -0.31
CA ASP A 361 25.12 -43.32 -0.78
C ASP A 361 24.31 -43.98 0.35
N ALA A 362 24.93 -44.14 1.51
CA ALA A 362 24.31 -44.70 2.71
C ALA A 362 23.52 -43.64 3.49
N ALA A 363 23.85 -42.36 3.30
CA ALA A 363 23.20 -41.24 3.97
C ALA A 363 21.69 -41.22 3.71
N GLN A 364 20.94 -40.90 4.77
CA GLN A 364 19.50 -40.71 4.71
C GLN A 364 19.17 -39.29 5.16
N PRO A 365 18.18 -38.63 4.53
CA PRO A 365 17.72 -37.34 4.98
C PRO A 365 17.14 -37.46 6.39
N ARG A 366 17.33 -36.43 7.20
CA ARG A 366 16.64 -36.28 8.48
C ARG A 366 15.24 -35.73 8.24
N HIS A 367 14.37 -35.84 9.23
CA HIS A 367 12.99 -35.35 9.16
C HIS A 367 12.66 -34.45 10.34
N ARG A 368 13.54 -33.50 10.64
CA ARG A 368 13.29 -32.50 11.68
C ARG A 368 12.27 -31.48 11.19
N GLN A 369 11.35 -31.11 12.08
CA GLN A 369 10.42 -30.00 11.88
C GLN A 369 10.96 -28.76 12.59
N TYR A 370 10.67 -27.60 12.02
CA TYR A 370 11.12 -26.31 12.51
C TYR A 370 9.93 -25.36 12.60
N PRO A 371 9.90 -24.45 13.58
CA PRO A 371 8.83 -23.45 13.70
C PRO A 371 8.85 -22.47 12.51
N GLU A 372 7.77 -21.71 12.32
CA GLU A 372 7.76 -20.55 11.43
C GLU A 372 8.06 -19.26 12.22
N LEU A 373 8.78 -18.33 11.60
CA LEU A 373 8.96 -16.97 12.09
C LEU A 373 7.97 -16.04 11.39
N HIS A 374 7.17 -15.33 12.16
CA HIS A 374 6.22 -14.33 11.67
C HIS A 374 6.62 -12.94 12.18
N THR A 375 6.89 -12.02 11.27
CA THR A 375 7.17 -10.62 11.63
C THR A 375 6.05 -9.70 11.22
N PHE A 376 5.70 -8.74 12.06
CA PHE A 376 4.64 -7.76 11.80
C PHE A 376 5.21 -6.35 11.80
N ASP A 377 4.81 -5.56 10.80
CA ASP A 377 4.84 -4.11 10.97
C ASP A 377 3.78 -3.66 11.99
N ILE A 378 3.97 -2.45 12.52
CA ILE A 378 3.19 -1.90 13.62
C ILE A 378 2.11 -0.96 13.08
N PHE A 379 2.52 0.13 12.42
CA PHE A 379 1.64 1.19 11.95
C PHE A 379 0.84 0.74 10.74
N ASP A 380 -0.43 1.15 10.67
CA ASP A 380 -1.41 0.75 9.65
C ASP A 380 -1.57 -0.77 9.48
N THR A 381 -1.05 -1.56 10.42
CA THR A 381 -1.00 -3.03 10.39
C THR A 381 -1.57 -3.65 11.67
N LEU A 382 -1.05 -3.27 12.84
CA LEU A 382 -1.55 -3.68 14.16
C LEU A 382 -2.27 -2.53 14.87
N ILE A 383 -1.73 -1.33 14.75
CA ILE A 383 -2.31 -0.09 15.25
C ILE A 383 -2.54 0.87 14.10
N LYS A 384 -3.45 1.82 14.28
CA LYS A 384 -3.72 2.93 13.38
C LYS A 384 -3.96 4.19 14.20
N ARG A 385 -4.03 5.34 13.54
CA ARG A 385 -4.41 6.59 14.19
C ARG A 385 -5.94 6.78 14.19
N ASP A 386 -6.43 7.68 15.02
CA ASP A 386 -7.80 8.20 15.01
C ASP A 386 -8.10 8.99 13.72
N THR A 387 -7.05 9.48 13.06
CA THR A 387 -6.99 10.01 11.70
C THR A 387 -6.35 9.02 10.71
N LEU A 388 -6.55 9.22 9.40
CA LEU A 388 -6.02 8.33 8.36
C LEU A 388 -4.60 8.70 7.89
N GLU A 389 -4.28 10.00 7.78
CA GLU A 389 -2.99 10.44 7.25
C GLU A 389 -2.04 10.86 8.38
N PRO A 390 -0.79 10.35 8.43
CA PRO A 390 0.16 10.66 9.51
C PRO A 390 0.48 12.15 9.67
N ILE A 391 0.40 12.94 8.59
CA ILE A 391 0.61 14.40 8.61
C ILE A 391 -0.36 15.14 9.54
N SER A 392 -1.51 14.52 9.87
CA SER A 392 -2.49 15.10 10.80
C SER A 392 -1.94 15.33 12.20
N ILE A 393 -1.01 14.50 12.68
CA ILE A 393 -0.32 14.71 13.96
C ILE A 393 0.38 16.07 13.98
N PHE A 394 1.02 16.44 12.87
CA PHE A 394 1.66 17.76 12.76
C PHE A 394 0.64 18.90 12.69
N ALA A 395 -0.60 18.64 12.27
CA ALA A 395 -1.67 19.63 12.34
C ALA A 395 -2.10 19.88 13.79
N GLU A 396 -2.21 18.82 14.60
CA GLU A 396 -2.50 18.91 16.03
C GLU A 396 -1.39 19.68 16.77
N VAL A 397 -0.12 19.35 16.52
CA VAL A 397 1.01 20.08 17.10
C VAL A 397 1.01 21.55 16.66
N GLN A 398 0.68 21.83 15.39
CA GLN A 398 0.62 23.19 14.85
C GLN A 398 -0.40 24.07 15.59
N GLU A 399 -1.57 23.51 15.93
CA GLU A 399 -2.62 24.21 16.69
C GLU A 399 -2.13 24.67 18.06
N GLN A 400 -1.19 23.94 18.68
CA GLN A 400 -0.67 24.24 20.02
C GLN A 400 0.50 25.23 20.03
N LEU A 401 1.11 25.53 18.88
CA LEU A 401 2.26 26.44 18.79
C LEU A 401 1.92 27.88 19.20
N VAL A 402 0.66 28.29 19.03
CA VAL A 402 0.24 29.68 19.28
C VAL A 402 0.11 30.01 20.76
N ASP A 403 -0.08 28.99 21.60
CA ASP A 403 -0.34 29.13 23.04
C ASP A 403 0.93 28.93 23.90
N PHE A 404 2.07 28.61 23.28
CA PHE A 404 3.32 28.41 24.01
C PHE A 404 3.91 29.74 24.52
N GLU A 405 4.42 29.73 25.75
CA GLU A 405 4.91 30.94 26.44
C GLU A 405 6.05 31.65 25.66
N GLU A 406 6.95 30.89 25.03
CA GLU A 406 7.99 31.42 24.14
C GLU A 406 7.50 31.40 22.68
N PRO A 407 7.10 32.55 22.10
CA PRO A 407 6.42 32.56 20.81
C PRO A 407 7.31 32.04 19.69
N PHE A 408 6.76 31.14 18.87
CA PHE A 408 7.38 30.69 17.63
C PHE A 408 7.30 31.77 16.54
N GLU A 409 8.20 31.73 15.56
CA GLU A 409 8.12 32.59 14.39
C GLU A 409 6.81 32.37 13.63
N ARG A 410 6.14 33.46 13.21
CA ARG A 410 4.87 33.39 12.49
C ARG A 410 4.92 32.50 11.25
N TYR A 411 6.01 32.55 10.49
CA TYR A 411 6.18 31.72 9.30
C TYR A 411 6.20 30.22 9.63
N LEU A 412 6.84 29.82 10.74
CA LEU A 412 6.84 28.45 11.22
C LEU A 412 5.45 28.02 11.66
N ILE A 413 4.76 28.86 12.45
CA ILE A 413 3.38 28.59 12.90
C ILE A 413 2.46 28.35 11.70
N ASP A 414 2.51 29.20 10.68
CA ASP A 414 1.60 29.10 9.53
C ASP A 414 1.90 27.90 8.61
N ASN A 415 3.12 27.35 8.66
CA ASN A 415 3.60 26.33 7.70
C ASN A 415 4.17 25.06 8.37
N TYR A 416 3.94 24.85 9.67
CA TYR A 416 4.62 23.81 10.46
C TYR A 416 4.53 22.41 9.85
N GLN A 417 3.33 21.97 9.44
CA GLN A 417 3.13 20.66 8.79
C GLN A 417 4.10 20.41 7.62
N THR A 418 4.19 21.39 6.71
CA THR A 418 5.04 21.30 5.52
C THR A 418 6.51 21.34 5.92
N ILE A 419 6.90 22.30 6.76
CA ILE A 419 8.28 22.49 7.22
C ILE A 419 8.79 21.23 7.93
N ARG A 420 7.99 20.65 8.83
CA ARG A 420 8.33 19.44 9.59
C ARG A 420 8.59 18.25 8.66
N GLN A 421 7.80 18.09 7.58
CA GLN A 421 8.02 17.06 6.57
C GLN A 421 9.26 17.32 5.70
N GLU A 422 9.48 18.57 5.29
CA GLU A 422 10.63 18.96 4.47
C GLU A 422 11.95 18.77 5.23
N VAL A 423 11.98 19.13 6.52
CA VAL A 423 13.15 18.92 7.39
C VAL A 423 13.50 17.44 7.53
N GLU A 424 12.49 16.59 7.76
CA GLU A 424 12.72 15.14 7.80
C GLU A 424 13.20 14.59 6.45
N ALA A 425 12.57 15.02 5.35
CA ALA A 425 12.95 14.58 4.02
C ALA A 425 14.40 14.99 3.67
N ASP A 426 14.80 16.22 3.99
CA ASP A 426 16.17 16.73 3.81
C ASP A 426 17.17 15.91 4.63
N LEU A 427 16.88 15.68 5.91
CA LEU A 427 17.74 14.89 6.79
C LEU A 427 17.89 13.45 6.29
N ARG A 428 16.79 12.80 5.89
CA ARG A 428 16.82 11.46 5.29
C ARG A 428 17.61 11.43 3.97
N ASP A 429 17.62 12.52 3.21
CA ASP A 429 18.40 12.63 1.99
C ASP A 429 19.91 12.74 2.28
N VAL A 430 20.30 13.44 3.35
CA VAL A 430 21.70 13.46 3.84
C VAL A 430 22.13 12.04 4.25
N PHE A 431 21.31 11.34 5.03
CA PHE A 431 21.58 9.96 5.47
C PHE A 431 21.69 8.97 4.30
N LYS A 432 21.07 9.24 3.16
CA LYS A 432 21.24 8.41 1.95
C LYS A 432 22.50 8.74 1.16
N LYS A 433 22.93 10.01 1.15
CA LYS A 433 23.96 10.50 0.21
C LYS A 433 25.37 10.43 0.77
N THR A 434 25.56 10.51 2.09
CA THR A 434 26.91 10.64 2.64
C THR A 434 27.07 10.15 4.07
N THR A 435 28.09 9.32 4.31
CA THR A 435 28.52 8.86 5.63
C THR A 435 29.46 9.86 6.31
N TYR A 436 30.16 10.70 5.54
CA TYR A 436 31.16 11.64 6.04
C TYR A 436 30.54 12.72 6.95
N GLU A 437 29.46 13.36 6.49
CA GLU A 437 28.80 14.45 7.22
C GLU A 437 28.09 13.96 8.48
N ARG A 438 27.65 12.70 8.51
CA ARG A 438 26.91 12.12 9.65
C ARG A 438 27.76 11.30 10.61
N GLN A 439 29.02 11.01 10.27
CA GLN A 439 29.96 10.20 11.07
C GLN A 439 29.36 8.86 11.56
N SER A 440 28.45 8.28 10.76
CA SER A 440 27.71 7.07 11.12
C SER A 440 27.38 6.25 9.86
N ASN A 441 27.33 4.93 10.00
CA ASN A 441 26.87 4.01 8.95
C ASN A 441 25.36 3.73 9.01
N THR A 442 24.64 4.30 10.00
CA THR A 442 23.18 4.19 10.09
C THR A 442 22.48 4.93 8.95
N PHE A 443 21.27 4.49 8.60
CA PHE A 443 20.45 5.04 7.51
C PHE A 443 19.12 5.64 8.01
N GLU A 444 18.70 5.30 9.22
CA GLU A 444 17.49 5.86 9.83
C GLU A 444 17.80 7.14 10.62
N VAL A 445 16.82 8.06 10.63
CA VAL A 445 16.85 9.30 11.42
C VAL A 445 15.99 9.16 12.67
N THR A 446 16.32 9.88 13.73
CA THR A 446 15.55 9.92 14.98
C THR A 446 14.71 11.20 15.07
N LEU A 447 13.65 11.18 15.89
CA LEU A 447 12.87 12.38 16.20
C LEU A 447 13.76 13.54 16.70
N GLN A 448 14.72 13.22 17.59
CA GLN A 448 15.64 14.21 18.13
C GLN A 448 16.49 14.87 17.04
N GLU A 449 17.04 14.11 16.10
CA GLU A 449 17.84 14.67 15.00
C GLU A 449 17.00 15.54 14.06
N ILE A 450 15.75 15.14 13.80
CA ILE A 450 14.81 15.94 13.01
C ILE A 450 14.53 17.28 13.70
N LEU A 451 14.23 17.27 15.00
CA LEU A 451 13.95 18.48 15.76
C LEU A 451 15.20 19.35 15.97
N ASN A 452 16.38 18.75 16.12
CA ASN A 452 17.65 19.49 16.15
C ASN A 452 17.90 20.21 14.81
N ARG A 453 17.58 19.57 13.68
CA ARG A 453 17.68 20.23 12.37
C ARG A 453 16.68 21.38 12.26
N LEU A 454 15.46 21.19 12.75
CA LEU A 454 14.45 22.26 12.80
C LEU A 454 14.93 23.42 13.68
N GLN A 455 15.49 23.12 14.85
CA GLN A 455 16.08 24.09 15.78
C GLN A 455 17.16 24.94 15.10
N GLN A 456 18.06 24.31 14.35
CA GLN A 456 19.11 25.01 13.60
C GLN A 456 18.57 25.89 12.47
N ASN A 457 17.58 25.40 11.72
CA ASN A 457 17.04 26.09 10.55
C ASN A 457 16.16 27.31 10.93
N TYR A 458 15.49 27.27 12.08
CA TYR A 458 14.55 28.30 12.53
C TYR A 458 14.95 28.98 13.85
N HIS A 459 16.18 28.75 14.31
CA HIS A 459 16.75 29.35 15.53
C HIS A 459 15.89 29.14 16.78
N LEU A 460 15.33 27.94 16.96
CA LEU A 460 14.47 27.62 18.09
C LEU A 460 15.28 27.54 19.40
N SER A 461 14.67 27.94 20.51
CA SER A 461 15.24 27.71 21.84
C SER A 461 15.22 26.22 22.20
N ASP A 462 15.99 25.84 23.22
CA ASP A 462 15.93 24.48 23.77
C ASP A 462 14.54 24.17 24.34
N ALA A 463 13.87 25.17 24.95
CA ALA A 463 12.52 25.04 25.47
C ALA A 463 11.49 24.82 24.34
N GLN A 464 11.58 25.58 23.25
CA GLN A 464 10.74 25.39 22.06
C GLN A 464 10.95 24.00 21.43
N THR A 465 12.19 23.54 21.36
CA THR A 465 12.51 22.23 20.76
C THR A 465 12.02 21.08 21.64
N ALA A 466 12.17 21.19 22.97
CA ALA A 466 11.61 20.24 23.94
C ALA A 466 10.09 20.21 23.88
N PHE A 467 9.43 21.37 23.80
CA PHE A 467 7.98 21.46 23.62
C PHE A 467 7.51 20.71 22.36
N LEU A 468 8.16 20.92 21.21
CA LEU A 468 7.81 20.21 19.97
C LEU A 468 7.98 18.69 20.10
N TYR A 469 9.04 18.24 20.78
CA TYR A 469 9.27 16.82 21.03
C TYR A 469 8.13 16.23 21.87
N GLU A 470 7.79 16.89 22.98
CA GLU A 470 6.73 16.45 23.88
C GLU A 470 5.36 16.43 23.20
N GLN A 471 5.02 17.48 22.43
CA GLN A 471 3.73 17.52 21.73
C GLN A 471 3.63 16.50 20.60
N GLU A 472 4.68 16.28 19.81
CA GLU A 472 4.65 15.25 18.75
C GLU A 472 4.52 13.84 19.35
N VAL A 473 5.23 13.55 20.45
CA VAL A 473 5.10 12.26 21.16
C VAL A 473 3.72 12.08 21.77
N SER A 474 3.20 13.11 22.46
CA SER A 474 1.89 13.08 23.10
C SER A 474 0.77 12.86 22.07
N ALA A 475 0.81 13.61 20.96
CA ALA A 475 -0.14 13.49 19.85
C ALA A 475 -0.10 12.12 19.19
N GLU A 476 1.09 11.55 18.95
CA GLU A 476 1.21 10.18 18.40
C GLU A 476 0.58 9.14 19.34
N ILE A 477 0.81 9.22 20.65
CA ILE A 477 0.27 8.27 21.63
C ILE A 477 -1.25 8.43 21.77
N SER A 478 -1.75 9.66 21.89
CA SER A 478 -3.19 9.93 22.08
C SER A 478 -4.04 9.48 20.88
N ALA A 479 -3.48 9.58 19.67
CA ALA A 479 -4.14 9.18 18.44
C ALA A 479 -4.24 7.66 18.25
N VAL A 480 -3.55 6.83 19.05
CA VAL A 480 -3.50 5.37 18.83
C VAL A 480 -4.86 4.70 18.94
N GLN A 481 -5.19 3.88 17.95
CA GLN A 481 -6.33 2.96 17.97
C GLN A 481 -5.93 1.55 17.52
N PRO A 482 -6.40 0.49 18.20
CA PRO A 482 -6.06 -0.88 17.84
C PRO A 482 -6.78 -1.33 16.57
N ILE A 483 -6.09 -2.13 15.75
CA ILE A 483 -6.69 -2.95 14.70
C ILE A 483 -6.94 -4.35 15.27
N GLN A 484 -7.96 -4.49 16.12
CA GLN A 484 -8.18 -5.68 16.95
C GLN A 484 -8.15 -7.00 16.17
N LYS A 485 -8.71 -7.03 14.96
CA LYS A 485 -8.70 -8.22 14.09
C LYS A 485 -7.29 -8.70 13.74
N ARG A 486 -6.33 -7.78 13.55
CA ARG A 486 -4.94 -8.11 13.20
C ARG A 486 -4.14 -8.51 14.43
N ILE A 487 -4.38 -7.84 15.56
CA ILE A 487 -3.80 -8.21 16.86
C ILE A 487 -4.24 -9.64 17.25
N ASN A 488 -5.54 -9.96 17.12
CA ASN A 488 -6.02 -11.31 17.42
C ASN A 488 -5.40 -12.36 16.50
N MET A 489 -5.28 -12.09 15.19
CA MET A 489 -4.60 -12.97 14.24
C MET A 489 -3.13 -13.21 14.61
N LEU A 490 -2.43 -12.19 15.13
CA LEU A 490 -1.06 -12.34 15.60
C LEU A 490 -0.99 -13.34 16.77
N PHE A 491 -1.85 -13.19 17.78
CA PHE A 491 -1.86 -14.11 18.93
C PHE A 491 -2.35 -15.52 18.58
N GLU A 492 -3.19 -15.69 17.55
CA GLU A 492 -3.51 -17.01 17.00
C GLU A 492 -2.27 -17.71 16.43
N LEU A 493 -1.32 -16.98 15.83
CA LEU A 493 -0.06 -17.55 15.34
C LEU A 493 0.84 -18.01 16.49
N ILE A 494 0.92 -17.21 17.56
CA ILE A 494 1.67 -17.57 18.78
C ILE A 494 1.05 -18.83 19.42
N ALA A 495 -0.27 -18.88 19.55
CA ALA A 495 -0.99 -20.03 20.10
C ALA A 495 -0.80 -21.32 19.25
N ALA A 496 -0.50 -21.17 17.95
CA ALA A 496 -0.15 -22.27 17.06
C ALA A 496 1.32 -22.71 17.15
N GLY A 497 2.12 -22.14 18.05
CA GLY A 497 3.52 -22.49 18.28
C GLY A 497 4.52 -21.81 17.33
N ASN A 498 4.13 -20.69 16.70
CA ASN A 498 5.03 -19.91 15.85
C ASN A 498 5.66 -18.76 16.64
N ASP A 499 6.88 -18.38 16.25
CA ASP A 499 7.54 -17.22 16.83
C ASP A 499 7.10 -15.94 16.13
N VAL A 500 6.85 -14.92 16.93
CA VAL A 500 6.37 -13.62 16.45
C VAL A 500 7.29 -12.49 16.91
N LYS A 501 7.65 -11.59 15.99
CA LYS A 501 8.43 -10.37 16.30
C LYS A 501 7.83 -9.14 15.61
N LEU A 502 8.02 -7.96 16.19
CA LEU A 502 7.59 -6.69 15.64
C LEU A 502 8.77 -5.98 14.98
N VAL A 503 8.58 -5.47 13.76
CA VAL A 503 9.63 -4.83 12.96
C VAL A 503 9.07 -3.59 12.26
N SER A 504 9.53 -2.40 12.65
CA SER A 504 8.99 -1.14 12.12
C SER A 504 10.06 -0.13 11.70
N ASP A 505 9.76 0.58 10.61
CA ASP A 505 10.56 1.72 10.13
C ASP A 505 9.92 2.99 10.72
N MET A 506 10.50 3.53 11.79
CA MET A 506 9.94 4.70 12.47
C MET A 506 11.04 5.54 13.11
N TYR A 507 10.90 6.86 13.05
CA TYR A 507 11.84 7.81 13.67
C TYR A 507 11.62 7.97 15.19
N LEU A 508 10.47 7.51 15.70
CA LEU A 508 10.15 7.56 17.12
C LEU A 508 11.05 6.63 17.93
N PRO A 509 11.42 7.00 19.17
CA PRO A 509 12.14 6.10 20.06
C PRO A 509 11.33 4.84 20.38
N LYS A 510 12.03 3.72 20.60
CA LYS A 510 11.40 2.45 21.00
C LYS A 510 10.51 2.56 22.23
N ALA A 511 10.92 3.33 23.25
CA ALA A 511 10.14 3.53 24.46
C ALA A 511 8.78 4.20 24.18
N VAL A 512 8.71 5.12 23.21
CA VAL A 512 7.45 5.74 22.78
C VAL A 512 6.58 4.71 22.06
N ILE A 513 7.15 3.94 21.14
CA ILE A 513 6.42 2.88 20.43
C ILE A 513 5.88 1.82 21.40
N GLN A 514 6.60 1.48 22.47
CA GLN A 514 6.11 0.57 23.51
C GLN A 514 4.86 1.13 24.22
N GLN A 515 4.84 2.43 24.54
CA GLN A 515 3.65 3.08 25.10
C GLN A 515 2.47 3.05 24.12
N MET A 516 2.73 3.27 22.82
CA MET A 516 1.70 3.16 21.78
C MET A 516 1.14 1.73 21.68
N LEU A 517 1.99 0.71 21.74
CA LEU A 517 1.57 -0.70 21.73
C LEU A 517 0.76 -1.04 22.99
N GLU A 518 1.17 -0.56 24.16
CA GLU A 518 0.46 -0.75 25.42
C GLU A 518 -0.94 -0.11 25.40
N ALA A 519 -1.04 1.13 24.89
CA ALA A 519 -2.30 1.85 24.73
C ALA A 519 -3.27 1.13 23.78
N ALA A 520 -2.75 0.42 22.76
CA ALA A 520 -3.56 -0.35 21.83
C ALA A 520 -4.01 -1.71 22.40
N ASP A 521 -3.07 -2.51 22.92
CA ASP A 521 -3.33 -3.81 23.54
C ASP A 521 -2.10 -4.23 24.38
N PRO A 522 -2.22 -4.35 25.72
CA PRO A 522 -1.09 -4.65 26.61
C PRO A 522 -0.33 -5.94 26.27
N ARG A 523 -0.97 -6.89 25.58
CA ARG A 523 -0.32 -8.16 25.18
C ARG A 523 0.83 -7.93 24.18
N LEU A 524 0.85 -6.81 23.47
CA LEU A 524 1.87 -6.53 22.44
C LEU A 524 3.23 -6.14 23.03
N VAL A 525 3.27 -5.64 24.28
CA VAL A 525 4.47 -5.06 24.90
C VAL A 525 5.58 -6.10 25.12
N GLU A 526 5.21 -7.35 25.39
CA GLU A 526 6.13 -8.46 25.66
C GLU A 526 6.79 -9.05 24.41
N LEU A 527 6.37 -8.61 23.21
CA LEU A 527 6.89 -9.14 21.96
C LEU A 527 8.26 -8.53 21.62
N PRO A 528 9.21 -9.33 21.07
CA PRO A 528 10.47 -8.78 20.59
C PRO A 528 10.26 -7.68 19.55
N LEU A 529 10.85 -6.51 19.78
CA LEU A 529 10.62 -5.29 19.01
C LEU A 529 11.94 -4.74 18.42
N TYR A 530 11.96 -4.63 17.09
CA TYR A 530 13.03 -4.03 16.30
C TYR A 530 12.51 -2.75 15.64
N VAL A 531 13.13 -1.62 15.97
CA VAL A 531 12.77 -0.29 15.45
C VAL A 531 13.96 0.28 14.72
N SER A 532 13.74 0.80 13.51
CA SER A 532 14.82 1.34 12.70
C SER A 532 15.56 2.50 13.36
N SER A 533 14.91 3.33 14.19
CA SER A 533 15.56 4.44 14.92
C SER A 533 16.54 3.98 15.99
N GLU A 534 16.35 2.78 16.54
CA GLU A 534 17.24 2.18 17.55
C GLU A 534 18.36 1.38 16.89
N VAL A 535 18.02 0.58 15.87
CA VAL A 535 18.98 -0.29 15.17
C VAL A 535 19.82 0.49 14.14
N GLY A 536 19.29 1.59 13.62
CA GLY A 536 19.90 2.39 12.55
C GLY A 536 19.68 1.84 11.13
N TYR A 537 18.99 0.71 10.97
CA TYR A 537 18.72 0.07 9.68
C TYR A 537 17.24 0.07 9.33
N GLN A 538 16.92 0.26 8.05
CA GLN A 538 15.54 0.31 7.54
C GLN A 538 15.12 -1.01 6.87
N LYS A 539 13.84 -1.37 6.96
CA LYS A 539 13.20 -2.44 6.17
C LYS A 539 13.30 -2.14 4.69
N SER A 540 13.15 -0.87 4.30
CA SER A 540 13.18 -0.44 2.90
C SER A 540 14.48 -0.83 2.16
N THR A 541 15.62 -0.84 2.86
CA THR A 541 16.92 -1.25 2.33
C THR A 541 17.12 -2.77 2.38
N GLY A 542 16.39 -3.47 3.24
CA GLY A 542 16.55 -4.89 3.55
C GLY A 542 17.41 -5.15 4.79
N LYS A 543 18.23 -4.18 5.20
CA LYS A 543 19.22 -4.34 6.28
C LYS A 543 18.62 -4.61 7.64
N LEU A 544 17.41 -4.08 7.93
CA LEU A 544 16.75 -4.42 9.19
C LEU A 544 16.34 -5.90 9.25
N PHE A 545 15.98 -6.52 8.12
CA PHE A 545 15.72 -7.96 8.09
C PHE A 545 17.00 -8.79 8.21
N ASP A 546 18.12 -8.32 7.64
CA ASP A 546 19.42 -8.95 7.86
C ASP A 546 19.79 -8.91 9.35
N TYR A 547 19.65 -7.75 10.00
CA TYR A 547 19.89 -7.61 11.44
C TYR A 547 19.01 -8.56 12.25
N VAL A 548 17.69 -8.58 11.99
CA VAL A 548 16.77 -9.51 12.65
C VAL A 548 17.21 -10.96 12.44
N PHE A 549 17.66 -11.35 11.24
CA PHE A 549 18.13 -12.71 10.98
C PHE A 549 19.30 -13.11 11.89
N PHE A 550 20.33 -12.26 11.97
CA PHE A 550 21.54 -12.54 12.77
C PHE A 550 21.28 -12.45 14.28
N ASP A 551 20.44 -11.52 14.72
CA ASP A 551 20.06 -11.38 16.13
C ASP A 551 19.12 -12.49 16.62
N SER A 552 18.34 -13.11 15.72
CA SER A 552 17.32 -14.11 16.06
C SER A 552 17.83 -15.54 16.22
N ASP A 553 19.10 -15.82 15.96
CA ASP A 553 19.64 -17.18 15.74
C ASP A 553 18.71 -18.04 14.86
N TYR A 554 18.72 -17.78 13.55
CA TYR A 554 17.67 -18.22 12.64
C TYR A 554 17.56 -19.75 12.50
N HIS A 555 16.50 -20.35 13.06
CA HIS A 555 16.23 -21.79 13.02
C HIS A 555 14.81 -22.15 12.57
N TYR A 556 14.37 -21.57 11.45
CA TYR A 556 12.97 -21.62 11.03
C TYR A 556 12.72 -22.39 9.74
N ALA A 557 11.56 -23.02 9.64
CA ALA A 557 11.09 -23.62 8.40
C ALA A 557 10.79 -22.57 7.33
N LYS A 558 10.38 -21.39 7.77
CA LYS A 558 9.85 -20.33 6.92
C LYS A 558 9.83 -19.02 7.69
N TRP A 559 9.99 -17.92 6.96
CA TRP A 559 9.77 -16.57 7.46
C TRP A 559 8.65 -15.88 6.68
N VAL A 560 7.64 -15.41 7.39
CA VAL A 560 6.52 -14.60 6.87
C VAL A 560 6.54 -13.20 7.47
N HIS A 561 6.34 -12.18 6.65
CA HIS A 561 6.20 -10.79 7.10
C HIS A 561 4.84 -10.19 6.69
N TYR A 562 4.22 -9.43 7.59
CA TYR A 562 2.93 -8.75 7.41
C TYR A 562 3.13 -7.24 7.54
N GLY A 563 2.60 -6.45 6.60
CA GLY A 563 2.69 -5.00 6.65
C GLY A 563 2.03 -4.33 5.44
N ASP A 564 1.75 -3.05 5.50
CA ASP A 564 1.03 -2.29 4.47
C ASP A 564 1.96 -1.77 3.35
N ASN A 565 3.24 -1.49 3.68
CA ASN A 565 4.12 -0.78 2.77
C ASN A 565 4.62 -1.70 1.65
N LYS A 566 4.26 -1.34 0.40
CA LYS A 566 4.58 -2.14 -0.79
C LYS A 566 6.08 -2.36 -0.99
N HIS A 567 6.91 -1.40 -0.57
CA HIS A 567 8.36 -1.51 -0.68
C HIS A 567 8.99 -2.12 0.56
N ALA A 568 8.81 -1.51 1.73
CA ALA A 568 9.47 -1.88 2.98
C ALA A 568 8.99 -3.25 3.49
N ASP A 569 7.67 -3.48 3.52
CA ASP A 569 7.11 -4.76 4.00
C ASP A 569 6.89 -5.76 2.88
N GLY A 570 7.10 -5.33 1.63
CA GLY A 570 6.82 -6.13 0.45
C GLY A 570 8.06 -6.46 -0.34
N LYS A 571 8.50 -5.51 -1.17
CA LYS A 571 9.55 -5.74 -2.17
C LYS A 571 10.90 -6.07 -1.54
N ALA A 572 11.29 -5.40 -0.45
CA ALA A 572 12.56 -5.62 0.23
C ALA A 572 12.66 -7.04 0.83
N PRO A 573 11.76 -7.47 1.75
CA PRO A 573 11.83 -8.80 2.36
C PRO A 573 11.70 -9.94 1.33
N ARG A 574 10.89 -9.76 0.27
CA ARG A 574 10.79 -10.77 -0.81
C ARG A 574 12.12 -11.04 -1.53
N LYS A 575 13.05 -10.08 -1.59
CA LYS A 575 14.37 -10.32 -2.20
C LYS A 575 15.17 -11.34 -1.38
N LEU A 576 15.07 -11.25 -0.06
CA LEU A 576 15.68 -12.16 0.91
C LEU A 576 14.97 -13.52 0.98
N GLY A 577 13.85 -13.71 0.28
CA GLY A 577 13.10 -14.97 0.29
C GLY A 577 12.01 -15.04 1.36
N ILE A 578 11.83 -13.98 2.15
CA ILE A 578 10.76 -13.85 3.13
C ILE A 578 9.41 -13.80 2.40
N GLN A 579 8.46 -14.64 2.82
CA GLN A 579 7.09 -14.59 2.34
C GLN A 579 6.40 -13.35 2.90
N THR A 580 5.53 -12.71 2.12
CA THR A 580 4.92 -11.44 2.53
C THR A 580 3.42 -11.44 2.31
N TYR A 581 2.70 -10.79 3.23
CA TYR A 581 1.29 -10.45 3.12
C TYR A 581 1.14 -8.95 3.20
N ASN A 582 1.03 -8.28 2.05
CA ASN A 582 0.81 -6.84 2.00
C ASN A 582 -0.65 -6.48 1.73
N HIS A 583 -1.29 -5.81 2.69
CA HIS A 583 -2.58 -5.12 2.51
C HIS A 583 -2.35 -3.68 2.04
N ASP A 584 -3.42 -3.00 1.63
CA ASP A 584 -3.35 -1.58 1.29
C ASP A 584 -3.65 -0.73 2.53
N MET A 585 -2.96 0.41 2.64
CA MET A 585 -3.41 1.49 3.50
C MET A 585 -4.77 2.00 3.03
N ASP A 586 -5.59 2.39 3.99
CA ASP A 586 -6.80 3.15 3.69
C ASP A 586 -6.43 4.50 3.06
N THR A 587 -7.32 5.03 2.22
CA THR A 587 -7.15 6.33 1.58
C THR A 587 -8.47 7.08 1.51
N PHE A 588 -8.39 8.41 1.49
CA PHE A 588 -9.54 9.27 1.25
C PHE A 588 -10.03 9.19 -0.20
N VAL A 589 -11.36 9.24 -0.39
CA VAL A 589 -11.96 9.56 -1.70
C VAL A 589 -12.08 11.09 -1.86
N PRO A 590 -12.31 11.62 -3.07
CA PRO A 590 -12.26 13.07 -3.32
C PRO A 590 -13.13 13.95 -2.40
N ASN A 591 -14.32 13.50 -1.98
CA ASN A 591 -15.15 14.25 -1.02
C ASN A 591 -14.53 14.28 0.38
N GLU A 592 -13.90 13.20 0.82
CA GLU A 592 -13.27 13.11 2.14
C GLU A 592 -12.02 14.00 2.19
N GLN A 593 -11.16 13.89 1.17
CA GLN A 593 -9.96 14.71 1.03
C GLN A 593 -10.27 16.22 0.98
N TRP A 594 -11.40 16.59 0.38
CA TRP A 594 -11.81 17.98 0.22
C TRP A 594 -11.88 18.72 1.55
N TYR A 595 -12.41 18.11 2.62
CA TYR A 595 -12.49 18.77 3.92
C TYR A 595 -11.10 19.09 4.45
N VAL A 596 -10.17 18.14 4.39
CA VAL A 596 -8.77 18.36 4.79
C VAL A 596 -8.12 19.48 3.99
N GLU A 597 -8.30 19.49 2.67
CA GLU A 597 -7.68 20.49 1.77
C GLU A 597 -8.25 21.90 1.95
N GLN A 598 -9.50 22.04 2.37
CA GLN A 598 -10.13 23.34 2.61
C GLN A 598 -9.91 23.87 4.04
N ALA A 599 -9.45 23.02 4.96
CA ALA A 599 -9.28 23.40 6.36
C ALA A 599 -8.11 24.36 6.57
N GLN A 600 -8.31 25.33 7.45
CA GLN A 600 -7.27 26.24 7.92
C GLN A 600 -6.59 25.65 9.17
N ALA A 601 -5.42 26.16 9.51
CA ALA A 601 -4.60 25.62 10.60
C ALA A 601 -5.34 25.38 11.94
N PRO A 602 -6.21 26.29 12.45
CA PRO A 602 -6.81 26.14 13.79
C PRO A 602 -7.76 24.95 13.99
N TYR A 603 -8.22 24.32 12.92
CA TYR A 603 -9.16 23.20 12.96
C TYR A 603 -8.83 22.15 11.91
N ARG A 604 -7.55 22.11 11.51
CA ARG A 604 -7.11 21.20 10.45
C ARG A 604 -7.06 19.77 10.96
N TYR A 605 -6.69 19.57 12.23
CA TYR A 605 -6.74 18.26 12.84
C TYR A 605 -8.18 17.74 12.95
N ASP A 606 -9.11 18.61 13.37
CA ASP A 606 -10.54 18.30 13.41
C ASP A 606 -11.10 17.91 12.03
N ALA A 607 -10.65 18.57 10.97
CA ALA A 607 -11.02 18.20 9.59
C ALA A 607 -10.48 16.82 9.18
N TYR A 608 -9.28 16.43 9.63
CA TYR A 608 -8.78 15.06 9.45
C TYR A 608 -9.62 14.03 10.20
N LYS A 609 -10.03 14.30 11.44
CA LYS A 609 -10.93 13.43 12.21
C LYS A 609 -12.27 13.26 11.49
N LEU A 610 -12.86 14.36 11.01
CA LEU A 610 -14.11 14.34 10.23
C LEU A 610 -13.99 13.51 8.94
N ALA A 611 -12.95 13.77 8.13
CA ALA A 611 -12.71 13.01 6.89
C ALA A 611 -12.49 11.52 7.17
N THR A 612 -11.83 11.20 8.29
CA THR A 612 -11.60 9.83 8.74
C THR A 612 -12.90 9.16 9.18
N ALA A 613 -13.81 9.88 9.84
CA ALA A 613 -15.14 9.38 10.17
C ALA A 613 -15.94 9.00 8.90
N PHE A 614 -15.88 9.82 7.84
CA PHE A 614 -16.48 9.47 6.55
C PHE A 614 -15.88 8.18 5.96
N GLN A 615 -14.54 8.07 5.96
CA GLN A 615 -13.86 6.88 5.45
C GLN A 615 -14.23 5.62 6.25
N ARG A 616 -14.29 5.72 7.58
CA ARG A 616 -14.65 4.60 8.46
C ARG A 616 -16.07 4.14 8.21
N ARG A 617 -17.03 5.07 8.06
CA ARG A 617 -18.41 4.74 7.69
C ARG A 617 -18.46 4.07 6.31
N ARG A 618 -17.69 4.55 5.33
CA ARG A 618 -17.58 3.93 4.00
C ARG A 618 -17.14 2.47 4.09
N GLN A 619 -16.14 2.15 4.90
CA GLN A 619 -15.71 0.76 5.08
C GLN A 619 -16.73 -0.08 5.84
N ALA A 620 -17.38 0.49 6.88
CA ALA A 620 -18.41 -0.21 7.66
C ALA A 620 -19.65 -0.58 6.82
N LEU A 621 -19.95 0.19 5.77
CA LEU A 621 -21.07 -0.08 4.85
C LEU A 621 -20.75 -1.13 3.77
N VAL A 622 -19.54 -1.68 3.75
CA VAL A 622 -19.21 -2.85 2.93
C VAL A 622 -19.69 -4.10 3.64
N ASN A 623 -20.77 -4.70 3.13
CA ASN A 623 -21.19 -6.03 3.58
C ASN A 623 -20.35 -7.08 2.86
N GLN A 624 -19.31 -7.57 3.52
CA GLN A 624 -18.39 -8.57 2.95
C GLN A 624 -19.07 -9.91 2.64
N ALA A 625 -20.03 -10.34 3.46
CA ALA A 625 -20.73 -11.61 3.26
C ALA A 625 -21.58 -11.56 1.98
N ASN A 626 -22.32 -10.47 1.80
CA ASN A 626 -23.22 -10.27 0.66
C ASN A 626 -22.56 -9.58 -0.53
N MET A 627 -21.29 -9.15 -0.42
CA MET A 627 -20.60 -8.35 -1.44
C MET A 627 -21.48 -7.20 -1.95
N THR A 628 -21.98 -6.39 -1.01
CA THR A 628 -22.78 -5.19 -1.31
C THR A 628 -22.19 -3.97 -0.61
N PHE A 629 -22.50 -2.80 -1.15
CA PHE A 629 -22.14 -1.52 -0.55
C PHE A 629 -23.36 -0.60 -0.57
N ASP A 630 -23.77 -0.11 0.60
CA ASP A 630 -24.91 0.80 0.70
C ASP A 630 -24.49 2.23 0.39
N MET A 631 -24.60 2.56 -0.90
CA MET A 631 -24.25 3.89 -1.42
C MET A 631 -25.17 4.99 -0.89
N SER A 632 -26.45 4.69 -0.63
CA SER A 632 -27.42 5.66 -0.14
C SER A 632 -27.16 6.01 1.31
N ALA A 633 -26.83 5.03 2.15
CA ALA A 633 -26.41 5.26 3.53
C ALA A 633 -25.12 6.10 3.60
N TYR A 634 -24.12 5.78 2.78
CA TYR A 634 -22.87 6.56 2.73
C TYR A 634 -23.13 8.00 2.29
N TYR A 635 -23.95 8.22 1.26
CA TYR A 635 -24.31 9.57 0.82
C TYR A 635 -25.05 10.35 1.92
N ALA A 636 -25.99 9.70 2.61
CA ALA A 636 -26.68 10.33 3.74
C ALA A 636 -25.72 10.75 4.86
N TYR A 637 -24.75 9.90 5.21
CA TYR A 637 -23.76 10.20 6.24
C TYR A 637 -22.76 11.29 5.81
N ALA A 638 -22.08 11.10 4.68
CA ALA A 638 -20.92 11.91 4.28
C ALA A 638 -21.24 13.14 3.40
N TYR A 639 -22.49 13.29 2.97
CA TYR A 639 -22.94 14.45 2.17
C TYR A 639 -24.11 15.17 2.82
N ILE A 640 -25.16 14.47 3.25
CA ILE A 640 -26.32 15.12 3.88
C ILE A 640 -26.01 15.50 5.33
N GLY A 641 -25.35 14.62 6.08
CA GLY A 641 -24.86 14.88 7.44
C GLY A 641 -24.14 16.23 7.55
N PRO A 642 -22.99 16.44 6.89
CA PRO A 642 -22.25 17.70 6.96
C PRO A 642 -22.98 18.90 6.33
N THR A 643 -24.04 18.68 5.54
CA THR A 643 -24.90 19.77 5.01
C THR A 643 -25.85 20.29 6.08
N PHE A 644 -26.37 19.43 6.97
CA PHE A 644 -27.44 19.77 7.91
C PHE A 644 -27.00 19.85 9.36
N VAL A 645 -26.16 18.93 9.83
CA VAL A 645 -25.78 18.82 11.24
C VAL A 645 -25.08 20.07 11.76
N PRO A 646 -24.05 20.62 11.08
CA PRO A 646 -23.39 21.84 11.55
C PRO A 646 -24.33 23.04 11.66
N TYR A 647 -25.31 23.15 10.76
CA TYR A 647 -26.32 24.20 10.82
C TYR A 647 -27.27 24.04 12.00
N VAL A 648 -27.69 22.80 12.31
CA VAL A 648 -28.57 22.53 13.47
C VAL A 648 -27.82 22.70 14.78
N HIS A 649 -26.57 22.23 14.86
CA HIS A 649 -25.70 22.42 16.03
C HIS A 649 -25.49 23.92 16.31
N TRP A 650 -25.15 24.71 15.28
CA TRP A 650 -25.09 26.17 15.39
C TRP A 650 -26.43 26.79 15.85
N ALA A 651 -27.56 26.36 15.28
CA ALA A 651 -28.86 26.91 15.64
C ALA A 651 -29.21 26.64 17.11
N LEU A 652 -28.87 25.47 17.65
CA LEU A 652 -29.08 25.12 19.06
C LEU A 652 -28.18 25.93 19.99
N THR A 653 -26.90 26.03 19.67
CA THR A 653 -25.92 26.76 20.49
C THR A 653 -26.20 28.27 20.50
N ASP A 654 -26.43 28.88 19.34
CA ASP A 654 -26.82 30.29 19.24
C ASP A 654 -28.19 30.55 19.90
N ALA A 655 -29.10 29.57 19.88
CA ALA A 655 -30.39 29.72 20.55
C ALA A 655 -30.26 29.81 22.07
N ILE A 656 -29.42 28.96 22.66
CA ILE A 656 -29.10 29.00 24.09
C ILE A 656 -28.46 30.34 24.46
N GLU A 657 -27.51 30.83 23.66
CA GLU A 657 -26.85 32.12 23.89
C GLU A 657 -27.83 33.31 23.83
N ARG A 658 -28.83 33.24 22.97
CA ARG A 658 -29.90 34.26 22.88
C ARG A 658 -30.99 34.08 23.92
N GLY A 659 -30.93 33.03 24.73
CA GLY A 659 -31.90 32.70 25.76
C GLY A 659 -33.23 32.18 25.22
N TYR A 660 -33.27 31.57 24.03
CA TYR A 660 -34.45 30.83 23.59
C TYR A 660 -34.56 29.51 24.35
N GLU A 661 -35.75 29.18 24.80
CA GLU A 661 -36.07 27.96 25.54
C GLU A 661 -36.58 26.85 24.62
N THR A 662 -37.28 27.21 23.54
CA THR A 662 -37.87 26.26 22.61
C THR A 662 -37.57 26.61 21.15
N LEU A 663 -37.07 25.64 20.38
CA LEU A 663 -36.95 25.70 18.93
C LEU A 663 -38.04 24.86 18.25
N TYR A 664 -38.83 25.51 17.39
CA TYR A 664 -39.88 24.88 16.59
C TYR A 664 -39.40 24.57 15.17
N PHE A 665 -39.36 23.29 14.83
CA PHE A 665 -38.97 22.79 13.52
C PHE A 665 -40.21 22.66 12.63
N ILE A 666 -40.27 23.43 11.55
CA ILE A 666 -41.45 23.52 10.68
C ILE A 666 -41.53 22.29 9.77
N SER A 667 -42.73 21.74 9.55
CA SER A 667 -42.89 20.52 8.77
C SER A 667 -42.31 20.55 7.35
N ARG A 668 -41.94 19.36 6.84
CA ARG A 668 -41.15 19.12 5.61
C ARG A 668 -39.68 19.46 5.78
N ASP A 669 -39.35 20.74 5.90
CA ASP A 669 -37.95 21.20 5.93
C ASP A 669 -37.30 20.93 7.29
N GLY A 670 -38.05 21.08 8.38
CA GLY A 670 -37.62 20.78 9.74
C GLY A 670 -37.64 19.30 10.11
N TYR A 671 -38.18 18.40 9.26
CA TYR A 671 -38.39 16.98 9.64
C TYR A 671 -37.08 16.26 9.97
N TYR A 672 -36.08 16.37 9.09
CA TYR A 672 -34.75 15.80 9.33
C TYR A 672 -33.94 16.62 10.33
N LEU A 673 -34.13 17.95 10.32
CA LEU A 673 -33.41 18.87 11.22
C LEU A 673 -33.79 18.66 12.68
N LYS A 674 -35.05 18.38 12.99
CA LYS A 674 -35.51 18.06 14.34
C LYS A 674 -34.89 16.77 14.86
N GLN A 675 -34.79 15.74 14.03
CA GLN A 675 -34.16 14.47 14.42
C GLN A 675 -32.68 14.65 14.73
N ILE A 676 -31.99 15.50 13.97
CA ILE A 676 -30.62 15.90 14.27
C ILE A 676 -30.57 16.63 15.62
N ALA A 677 -31.48 17.60 15.82
CA ALA A 677 -31.51 18.38 17.05
C ALA A 677 -31.76 17.51 18.29
N ASP A 678 -32.68 16.54 18.19
CA ASP A 678 -32.96 15.60 19.27
C ASP A 678 -31.72 14.78 19.66
N VAL A 679 -30.91 14.37 18.68
CA VAL A 679 -29.64 13.67 18.94
C VAL A 679 -28.67 14.61 19.65
N ILE A 680 -28.43 15.80 19.11
CA ILE A 680 -27.47 16.76 19.68
C ILE A 680 -27.87 17.15 21.12
N ILE A 681 -29.14 17.49 21.35
CA ILE A 681 -29.66 17.84 22.68
C ILE A 681 -29.43 16.69 23.67
N ALA A 682 -29.65 15.44 23.24
CA ALA A 682 -29.47 14.28 24.09
C ALA A 682 -27.99 14.00 24.41
N GLU A 683 -27.11 14.06 23.41
CA GLU A 683 -25.67 13.75 23.54
C GLU A 683 -24.93 14.83 24.34
N GLU A 684 -25.24 16.11 24.14
CA GLU A 684 -24.58 17.24 24.81
C GLU A 684 -25.34 17.76 26.04
N HIS A 685 -26.48 17.16 26.37
CA HIS A 685 -27.33 17.54 27.50
C HIS A 685 -27.77 19.02 27.48
N LEU A 686 -28.16 19.51 26.30
CA LEU A 686 -28.57 20.90 26.11
C LEU A 686 -29.92 21.22 26.79
N SER A 687 -30.06 22.44 27.30
CA SER A 687 -31.28 22.88 28.01
C SER A 687 -32.44 23.27 27.10
N VAL A 688 -32.19 23.49 25.81
CA VAL A 688 -33.20 23.94 24.83
C VAL A 688 -34.12 22.79 24.41
N LYS A 689 -35.40 23.07 24.22
CA LYS A 689 -36.41 22.09 23.77
C LYS A 689 -36.51 22.12 22.24
N ALA A 690 -36.54 20.95 21.60
CA ALA A 690 -36.84 20.81 20.16
C ALA A 690 -38.27 20.30 19.95
N LYS A 691 -39.16 21.15 19.46
CA LYS A 691 -40.56 20.81 19.13
C LYS A 691 -40.79 20.79 17.62
N PHE A 692 -41.72 19.97 17.18
CA PHE A 692 -42.10 19.90 15.77
C PHE A 692 -43.42 20.63 15.56
N ILE A 693 -43.50 21.52 14.58
CA ILE A 693 -44.73 22.26 14.26
C ILE A 693 -45.17 21.99 12.82
N TYR A 694 -46.43 21.64 12.64
CA TYR A 694 -47.00 21.34 11.33
C TYR A 694 -47.47 22.61 10.67
N GLY A 695 -46.78 22.99 9.59
CA GLY A 695 -46.91 24.28 8.94
C GLY A 695 -46.50 24.24 7.49
N SER A 696 -47.20 24.99 6.64
CA SER A 696 -46.82 25.11 5.24
C SER A 696 -47.40 26.39 4.65
N ARG A 697 -46.86 26.80 3.49
CA ARG A 697 -47.43 27.89 2.70
C ARG A 697 -48.89 27.63 2.29
N LYS A 698 -49.32 26.37 2.17
CA LYS A 698 -50.73 26.01 1.87
C LYS A 698 -51.63 26.27 3.08
N ALA A 699 -51.16 25.90 4.26
CA ALA A 699 -51.92 26.01 5.49
C ALA A 699 -51.99 27.45 6.03
N TRP A 700 -50.92 28.23 5.88
CA TRP A 700 -50.80 29.53 6.59
C TRP A 700 -51.05 30.76 5.72
N ARG A 701 -50.79 30.71 4.41
CA ARG A 701 -50.77 31.92 3.56
C ARG A 701 -52.08 32.69 3.59
N VAL A 702 -53.17 32.05 3.19
CA VAL A 702 -54.49 32.70 3.09
C VAL A 702 -55.03 33.07 4.47
N PRO A 703 -55.02 32.19 5.49
CA PRO A 703 -55.42 32.55 6.85
C PRO A 703 -54.71 33.79 7.44
N SER A 704 -53.46 34.06 7.03
CA SER A 704 -52.67 35.20 7.52
C SER A 704 -53.14 36.56 7.02
N PHE A 705 -54.08 36.64 6.08
CA PHE A 705 -54.63 37.91 5.60
C PHE A 705 -55.60 38.44 6.65
N ILE A 706 -55.09 39.24 7.60
CA ILE A 706 -55.85 39.71 8.77
C ILE A 706 -56.85 40.81 8.37
N ASN A 707 -56.33 41.92 7.85
CA ASN A 707 -57.11 43.11 7.48
C ASN A 707 -57.04 43.41 5.97
N GLU A 708 -56.03 42.90 5.28
CA GLU A 708 -55.80 43.13 3.85
C GLU A 708 -55.16 41.90 3.20
N VAL A 709 -55.37 41.75 1.89
CA VAL A 709 -54.67 40.73 1.10
C VAL A 709 -53.23 41.18 0.91
N ASP A 710 -52.29 40.33 1.32
CA ASP A 710 -50.87 40.62 1.20
C ASP A 710 -50.48 40.83 -0.28
N PRO A 711 -49.94 42.01 -0.67
CA PRO A 711 -49.54 42.30 -2.04
C PRO A 711 -48.51 41.31 -2.60
N ALA A 712 -47.70 40.69 -1.75
CA ALA A 712 -46.73 39.66 -2.15
C ALA A 712 -47.40 38.45 -2.83
N SER A 713 -48.69 38.21 -2.55
CA SER A 713 -49.51 37.15 -3.17
C SER A 713 -49.62 37.26 -4.68
N PHE A 714 -49.52 38.48 -5.23
CA PHE A 714 -49.60 38.74 -6.67
C PHE A 714 -48.23 38.92 -7.34
N THR A 715 -47.14 38.70 -6.61
CA THR A 715 -45.78 38.75 -7.19
C THR A 715 -45.42 37.45 -7.92
N PRO A 716 -44.32 37.40 -8.71
CA PRO A 716 -43.84 36.16 -9.32
C PRO A 716 -43.49 35.02 -8.36
N PHE A 717 -43.61 35.22 -7.04
CA PHE A 717 -43.33 34.25 -5.99
C PHE A 717 -44.53 33.98 -5.06
N GLY A 718 -45.69 34.58 -5.37
CA GLY A 718 -46.93 34.49 -4.60
C GLY A 718 -47.80 33.28 -4.94
N MET A 719 -49.12 33.49 -5.02
CA MET A 719 -50.12 32.44 -5.27
C MET A 719 -50.11 31.95 -6.73
N PHE A 720 -49.78 32.83 -7.69
CA PHE A 720 -49.88 32.55 -9.14
C PHE A 720 -48.50 32.37 -9.80
N THR A 721 -47.71 31.43 -9.28
CA THR A 721 -46.29 31.23 -9.63
C THR A 721 -46.04 30.22 -10.74
N LEU A 722 -46.64 29.03 -10.64
CA LEU A 722 -46.37 27.88 -11.51
C LEU A 722 -47.68 27.22 -11.96
N MET A 723 -48.40 27.94 -12.82
CA MET A 723 -49.65 27.48 -13.42
C MET A 723 -49.32 26.78 -14.74
N ASP A 724 -49.54 25.47 -14.82
CA ASP A 724 -49.36 24.68 -16.02
C ASP A 724 -50.67 24.49 -16.79
N SER A 725 -51.80 24.62 -16.10
CA SER A 725 -53.15 24.44 -16.62
C SER A 725 -54.13 25.46 -16.05
N PHE A 726 -55.30 25.58 -16.68
CA PHE A 726 -56.40 26.40 -16.14
C PHE A 726 -56.89 25.88 -14.77
N ASP A 727 -56.84 24.57 -14.54
CA ASP A 727 -57.15 23.97 -13.24
C ASP A 727 -56.15 24.43 -12.15
N ASP A 728 -54.86 24.60 -12.49
CA ASP A 728 -53.89 25.17 -11.55
C ASP A 728 -54.19 26.64 -11.22
N LEU A 729 -54.67 27.40 -12.20
CA LEU A 729 -55.12 28.78 -12.01
C LEU A 729 -56.30 28.84 -11.03
N VAL A 730 -57.32 28.00 -11.24
CA VAL A 730 -58.48 27.87 -10.33
C VAL A 730 -58.04 27.47 -8.93
N LYS A 731 -57.21 26.43 -8.79
CA LYS A 731 -56.70 25.99 -7.48
C LYS A 731 -55.87 27.07 -6.79
N SER A 732 -55.14 27.87 -7.56
CA SER A 732 -54.33 28.97 -7.04
C SER A 732 -55.19 30.11 -6.52
N SER A 733 -56.35 30.38 -7.13
CA SER A 733 -57.28 31.46 -6.72
C SER A 733 -58.00 31.19 -5.40
N GLN A 734 -57.97 29.95 -4.90
CA GLN A 734 -58.69 29.50 -3.70
C GLN A 734 -60.23 29.43 -3.84
N LEU A 735 -60.75 29.61 -5.06
CA LEU A 735 -62.17 29.59 -5.36
C LEU A 735 -62.56 28.34 -6.16
N LEU A 736 -63.86 28.02 -6.16
CA LEU A 736 -64.41 27.09 -7.12
C LEU A 736 -64.43 27.74 -8.52
N GLU A 737 -64.30 26.93 -9.57
CA GLU A 737 -64.20 27.44 -10.95
C GLU A 737 -65.38 28.35 -11.33
N ALA A 738 -66.62 27.95 -10.97
CA ALA A 738 -67.81 28.73 -11.26
C ALA A 738 -67.79 30.11 -10.57
N GLU A 739 -67.38 30.16 -9.31
CA GLU A 739 -67.27 31.39 -8.51
C GLU A 739 -66.14 32.29 -9.04
N LEU A 740 -65.01 31.70 -9.43
CA LEU A 740 -63.90 32.43 -10.03
C LEU A 740 -64.31 33.17 -11.30
N LEU A 741 -65.03 32.48 -12.19
CA LEU A 741 -65.47 33.04 -13.47
C LEU A 741 -66.63 34.03 -13.33
N GLU A 742 -67.38 33.97 -12.24
CA GLU A 742 -68.37 35.00 -11.90
C GLU A 742 -67.67 36.30 -11.47
N LEU A 743 -66.61 36.21 -10.65
CA LEU A 743 -65.87 37.38 -10.16
C LEU A 743 -64.91 37.96 -11.21
N LEU A 744 -64.32 37.11 -12.05
CA LEU A 744 -63.28 37.45 -13.03
C LEU A 744 -63.54 36.74 -14.37
N PRO A 745 -64.62 37.12 -15.10
CA PRO A 745 -65.02 36.47 -16.35
C PRO A 745 -63.96 36.54 -17.45
N GLU A 746 -63.09 37.55 -17.42
CA GLU A 746 -61.96 37.69 -18.35
C GLU A 746 -60.97 36.52 -18.30
N LEU A 747 -60.93 35.77 -17.19
CA LEU A 747 -60.02 34.64 -17.05
C LEU A 747 -60.39 33.45 -17.94
N GLU A 748 -61.66 33.32 -18.36
CA GLU A 748 -62.13 32.23 -19.24
C GLU A 748 -61.31 32.16 -20.54
N THR A 749 -60.83 33.31 -21.03
CA THR A 749 -60.00 33.40 -22.24
C THR A 749 -58.68 32.61 -22.14
N TYR A 750 -58.21 32.32 -20.92
CA TYR A 750 -56.99 31.57 -20.68
C TYR A 750 -57.19 30.05 -20.60
N ARG A 751 -58.43 29.54 -20.63
CA ARG A 751 -58.74 28.08 -20.54
C ARG A 751 -57.99 27.26 -21.59
N HIS A 752 -57.88 27.81 -22.80
CA HIS A 752 -57.22 27.18 -23.94
C HIS A 752 -55.90 27.88 -24.30
N ALA A 753 -55.35 28.70 -23.40
CA ALA A 753 -54.08 29.35 -23.65
C ALA A 753 -52.95 28.31 -23.82
N PRO A 754 -52.05 28.49 -24.80
CA PRO A 754 -50.96 27.54 -25.03
C PRO A 754 -49.93 27.51 -23.89
N THR A 755 -49.91 28.53 -23.01
CA THR A 755 -49.10 28.59 -21.80
C THR A 755 -49.67 29.63 -20.84
N LEU A 756 -49.58 29.37 -19.53
CA LEU A 756 -49.92 30.33 -18.47
C LEU A 756 -48.67 30.91 -17.80
N LYS A 757 -47.52 30.86 -18.48
CA LYS A 757 -46.21 31.31 -17.97
C LYS A 757 -45.76 32.62 -18.60
N GLY A 758 -44.75 33.25 -18.01
CA GLY A 758 -44.12 34.46 -18.56
C GLY A 758 -45.05 35.66 -18.55
N ALA A 759 -45.20 36.33 -19.69
CA ALA A 759 -46.05 37.53 -19.81
C ALA A 759 -47.52 37.26 -19.43
N VAL A 760 -48.05 36.09 -19.81
CA VAL A 760 -49.43 35.69 -19.46
C VAL A 760 -49.62 35.61 -17.95
N ALA A 761 -48.66 35.03 -17.23
CA ALA A 761 -48.70 34.98 -15.77
C ALA A 761 -48.67 36.37 -15.12
N ASN A 762 -47.98 37.34 -15.74
CA ASN A 762 -47.96 38.72 -15.25
C ASN A 762 -49.33 39.37 -15.42
N THR A 763 -49.97 39.21 -16.58
CA THR A 763 -51.33 39.73 -16.81
C THR A 763 -52.34 39.08 -15.87
N ILE A 764 -52.27 37.76 -15.67
CA ILE A 764 -53.13 37.08 -14.69
C ILE A 764 -52.94 37.68 -13.29
N ARG A 765 -51.68 37.87 -12.86
CA ARG A 765 -51.37 38.48 -11.56
C ARG A 765 -51.90 39.90 -11.43
N GLU A 766 -51.80 40.70 -12.50
CA GLU A 766 -52.35 42.05 -12.56
C GLU A 766 -53.88 42.04 -12.41
N ILE A 767 -54.59 41.17 -13.14
CA ILE A 767 -56.05 41.00 -13.05
C ILE A 767 -56.47 40.74 -11.60
N PHE A 768 -55.87 39.75 -10.94
CA PHE A 768 -56.18 39.44 -9.55
C PHE A 768 -55.82 40.58 -8.58
N SER A 769 -54.70 41.28 -8.80
CA SER A 769 -54.27 42.39 -7.94
C SER A 769 -55.13 43.64 -8.04
N GLN A 770 -55.90 43.79 -9.13
CA GLN A 770 -56.76 44.95 -9.37
C GLN A 770 -58.24 44.67 -9.04
N SER A 771 -58.60 43.41 -8.80
CA SER A 771 -59.98 43.03 -8.48
C SER A 771 -60.28 43.15 -6.99
N GLU A 772 -60.98 44.23 -6.63
CA GLU A 772 -61.47 44.45 -5.27
C GLU A 772 -62.46 43.36 -4.84
N ALA A 773 -63.32 42.90 -5.76
CA ALA A 773 -64.29 41.84 -5.50
C ALA A 773 -63.59 40.51 -5.12
N TYR A 774 -62.56 40.12 -5.87
CA TYR A 774 -61.75 38.94 -5.55
C TYR A 774 -61.00 39.11 -4.22
N GLN A 775 -60.41 40.28 -3.96
CA GLN A 775 -59.67 40.52 -2.72
C GLN A 775 -60.58 40.46 -1.49
N ASN A 776 -61.77 41.06 -1.55
CA ASN A 776 -62.76 40.99 -0.49
C ASN A 776 -63.20 39.54 -0.24
N ARG A 777 -63.48 38.76 -1.31
CA ARG A 777 -63.83 37.35 -1.15
C ARG A 777 -62.68 36.53 -0.56
N LEU A 778 -61.44 36.82 -0.95
CA LEU A 778 -60.25 36.15 -0.41
C LEU A 778 -60.04 36.48 1.08
N LEU A 779 -60.38 37.69 1.52
CA LEU A 779 -60.39 38.07 2.94
C LEU A 779 -61.48 37.35 3.74
N GLU A 780 -62.66 37.17 3.18
CA GLU A 780 -63.71 36.34 3.79
C GLU A 780 -63.22 34.90 3.98
N ILE A 781 -62.63 34.31 2.93
CA ILE A 781 -62.05 32.96 3.00
C ILE A 781 -60.91 32.90 4.03
N ALA A 782 -60.09 33.93 4.12
CA ALA A 782 -59.05 34.04 5.14
C ALA A 782 -59.65 34.03 6.55
N ALA A 783 -60.68 34.85 6.81
CA ALA A 783 -61.37 34.91 8.09
C ALA A 783 -62.09 33.60 8.44
N GLU A 784 -62.67 32.90 7.46
CA GLU A 784 -63.29 31.57 7.65
C GLU A 784 -62.25 30.51 8.05
N ARG A 785 -61.05 30.54 7.45
CA ARG A 785 -60.01 29.52 7.66
C ARG A 785 -59.07 29.83 8.83
N ARG A 786 -59.01 31.07 9.31
CA ARG A 786 -58.07 31.50 10.37
C ARG A 786 -58.30 30.83 11.73
N PRO A 787 -59.54 30.70 12.26
CA PRO A 787 -59.75 30.23 13.63
C PRO A 787 -59.10 28.87 13.94
N ILE A 788 -59.17 27.91 13.02
CA ILE A 788 -58.55 26.59 13.24
C ILE A 788 -57.01 26.64 13.23
N VAL A 789 -56.42 27.56 12.46
CA VAL A 789 -54.97 27.78 12.45
C VAL A 789 -54.54 28.45 13.76
N THR A 790 -55.26 29.49 14.18
CA THR A 790 -55.00 30.19 15.44
C THR A 790 -55.13 29.25 16.65
N ASP A 791 -56.15 28.39 16.67
CA ASP A 791 -56.30 27.37 17.73
C ASP A 791 -55.14 26.37 17.74
N TYR A 792 -54.67 25.93 16.56
CA TYR A 792 -53.50 25.07 16.46
C TYR A 792 -52.23 25.75 16.99
N LEU A 793 -52.00 27.02 16.65
CA LEU A 793 -50.83 27.76 17.15
C LEU A 793 -50.88 27.94 18.67
N LYS A 794 -52.05 28.29 19.24
CA LYS A 794 -52.26 28.37 20.69
C LYS A 794 -52.08 27.03 21.41
N GLN A 795 -52.40 25.93 20.73
CA GLN A 795 -52.25 24.59 21.26
C GLN A 795 -50.77 24.17 21.33
N GLU A 796 -49.98 24.49 20.30
CA GLU A 796 -48.61 23.98 20.17
C GLU A 796 -47.53 24.93 20.71
N ILE A 797 -47.80 26.24 20.70
CA ILE A 797 -46.84 27.28 21.10
C ILE A 797 -47.20 27.79 22.49
N ASP A 798 -46.23 27.72 23.38
CA ASP A 798 -46.25 28.43 24.64
C ASP A 798 -45.75 29.85 24.43
N PHE A 799 -46.65 30.84 24.54
CA PHE A 799 -46.34 32.25 24.36
C PHE A 799 -45.65 32.88 25.58
N ASP A 800 -45.58 32.16 26.70
CA ASP A 800 -44.83 32.61 27.89
C ASP A 800 -43.34 32.25 27.81
N GLU A 801 -42.95 31.32 26.94
CA GLU A 801 -41.56 30.94 26.67
C GLU A 801 -40.93 31.79 25.57
N LYS A 802 -39.63 32.05 25.65
CA LYS A 802 -38.91 32.64 24.52
C LYS A 802 -38.61 31.57 23.47
N PHE A 803 -39.17 31.68 22.27
CA PHE A 803 -39.00 30.66 21.21
C PHE A 803 -38.42 31.20 19.91
N ALA A 804 -37.96 30.27 19.06
CA ALA A 804 -37.58 30.53 17.67
C ALA A 804 -37.97 29.36 16.76
N PHE A 805 -38.00 29.59 15.46
CA PHE A 805 -38.28 28.57 14.46
C PHE A 805 -37.04 28.20 13.65
N VAL A 806 -37.04 26.99 13.09
CA VAL A 806 -35.95 26.47 12.27
C VAL A 806 -36.50 26.06 10.90
N GLU A 807 -35.96 26.68 9.84
CA GLU A 807 -36.24 26.37 8.44
C GLU A 807 -34.93 26.41 7.64
N PHE A 808 -34.67 25.42 6.77
CA PHE A 808 -33.35 25.34 6.12
C PHE A 808 -33.07 26.55 5.20
N TRP A 809 -33.91 26.80 4.20
CA TRP A 809 -33.71 27.85 3.22
C TRP A 809 -35.04 28.46 2.76
N GLY A 810 -35.12 29.80 2.76
CA GLY A 810 -36.32 30.50 2.33
C GLY A 810 -36.08 31.99 2.16
N ARG A 811 -37.03 32.66 1.49
CA ARG A 811 -37.03 34.12 1.33
C ARG A 811 -37.64 34.87 2.51
N GLY A 812 -38.09 34.17 3.55
CA GLY A 812 -38.79 34.76 4.69
C GLY A 812 -40.30 34.86 4.52
N TYR A 813 -40.88 34.62 3.34
CA TYR A 813 -42.32 34.83 3.15
C TYR A 813 -43.22 33.92 4.00
N THR A 814 -42.80 32.65 4.22
CA THR A 814 -43.50 31.74 5.15
C THR A 814 -43.45 32.28 6.58
N GLN A 815 -42.31 32.85 6.97
CA GLN A 815 -42.11 33.47 8.27
C GLN A 815 -42.99 34.72 8.42
N ASP A 816 -43.04 35.62 7.43
CA ASP A 816 -43.87 36.83 7.49
C ASP A 816 -45.36 36.48 7.60
N THR A 817 -45.78 35.45 6.87
CA THR A 817 -47.12 34.85 6.99
C THR A 817 -47.37 34.35 8.41
N LEU A 818 -46.41 33.64 9.00
CA LEU A 818 -46.53 33.10 10.35
C LEU A 818 -46.53 34.20 11.41
N THR A 819 -45.73 35.27 11.25
CA THR A 819 -45.71 36.41 12.17
C THR A 819 -47.10 36.99 12.35
N ARG A 820 -47.83 37.26 11.25
CA ARG A 820 -49.21 37.77 11.31
C ARG A 820 -50.17 36.82 12.05
N LEU A 821 -50.00 35.51 11.87
CA LEU A 821 -50.82 34.50 12.55
C LEU A 821 -50.46 34.36 14.04
N LEU A 822 -49.19 34.51 14.41
CA LEU A 822 -48.74 34.51 15.81
C LEU A 822 -49.27 35.72 16.56
N GLU A 823 -49.26 36.90 15.94
CA GLU A 823 -49.83 38.12 16.55
C GLU A 823 -51.34 38.01 16.74
N ASP A 824 -52.07 37.47 15.76
CA ASP A 824 -53.50 37.17 15.86
C ASP A 824 -53.77 36.14 16.97
N ALA A 825 -52.92 35.11 17.09
CA ALA A 825 -53.04 34.10 18.11
C ALA A 825 -52.75 34.61 19.52
N ALA A 826 -51.68 35.37 19.72
CA ALA A 826 -51.30 35.92 21.02
C ALA A 826 -52.17 37.11 21.44
N GLY A 827 -52.76 37.84 20.48
CA GLY A 827 -53.50 39.07 20.74
C GLY A 827 -52.61 40.29 21.02
N HIS A 828 -51.29 40.17 20.85
CA HIS A 828 -50.31 41.24 20.96
C HIS A 828 -49.16 40.99 19.96
N PRO A 829 -48.30 41.99 19.67
CA PRO A 829 -47.13 41.78 18.82
C PRO A 829 -46.19 40.71 19.40
N VAL A 830 -45.66 39.83 18.56
CA VAL A 830 -44.80 38.70 18.94
C VAL A 830 -43.57 38.66 18.03
N ASP A 831 -42.38 38.73 18.63
CA ASP A 831 -41.13 38.50 17.91
C ASP A 831 -41.10 37.07 17.36
N ASN A 832 -40.82 36.96 16.06
CA ASN A 832 -40.82 35.70 15.32
C ASN A 832 -39.42 35.42 14.73
N PRO A 833 -38.46 34.96 15.55
CA PRO A 833 -37.11 34.64 15.10
C PRO A 833 -37.04 33.31 14.36
N PHE A 834 -36.39 33.32 13.19
CA PHE A 834 -36.13 32.13 12.38
C PHE A 834 -34.64 31.92 12.18
N TYR A 835 -34.19 30.68 12.30
CA TYR A 835 -32.88 30.22 11.87
C TYR A 835 -32.92 29.76 10.42
N TYR A 836 -32.03 30.28 9.59
CA TYR A 836 -31.83 29.83 8.21
C TYR A 836 -30.38 29.47 7.94
N VAL A 837 -30.15 28.50 7.05
CA VAL A 837 -28.81 28.26 6.49
C VAL A 837 -28.32 29.55 5.83
N ARG A 838 -29.21 30.20 5.08
CA ARG A 838 -29.02 31.54 4.53
C ARG A 838 -30.37 32.15 4.18
N ASN A 839 -30.47 33.46 4.34
CA ASN A 839 -31.57 34.27 3.85
C ASN A 839 -30.98 35.63 3.42
N PHE A 840 -31.45 36.19 2.30
CA PHE A 840 -30.89 37.42 1.70
C PHE A 840 -31.77 38.66 1.88
N THR A 841 -32.89 38.55 2.62
CA THR A 841 -33.77 39.68 2.96
C THR A 841 -33.41 40.20 4.36
N ASP A 842 -33.62 41.50 4.61
CA ASP A 842 -33.42 42.09 5.94
C ASP A 842 -34.46 41.58 6.96
N ASN A 843 -34.36 41.96 8.24
CA ASN A 843 -35.46 41.74 9.18
C ASN A 843 -36.65 42.65 8.79
N ASP A 844 -37.88 42.21 9.03
CA ASP A 844 -39.09 42.98 8.70
C ASP A 844 -40.06 43.02 9.88
N GLY A 845 -40.12 44.15 10.60
CA GLY A 845 -40.85 44.27 11.86
C GLY A 845 -40.42 43.20 12.87
N HIS A 846 -41.40 42.41 13.34
CA HIS A 846 -41.19 41.28 14.26
C HIS A 846 -40.66 40.00 13.57
N SER A 847 -40.47 40.00 12.25
CA SER A 847 -39.85 38.92 11.48
C SER A 847 -38.32 39.00 11.58
N ILE A 848 -37.73 38.25 12.52
CA ILE A 848 -36.29 38.28 12.84
C ILE A 848 -35.56 37.10 12.18
N ARG A 849 -34.43 37.34 11.52
CA ARG A 849 -33.75 36.32 10.71
C ARG A 849 -32.31 36.10 11.16
N HIS A 850 -32.01 34.89 11.66
CA HIS A 850 -30.66 34.43 12.02
C HIS A 850 -30.07 33.62 10.87
N ARG A 851 -28.79 33.81 10.56
CA ARG A 851 -28.15 33.27 9.34
C ARG A 851 -26.86 32.54 9.66
N PHE A 852 -26.77 31.28 9.22
CA PHE A 852 -25.59 30.44 9.39
C PHE A 852 -24.44 30.84 8.45
N THR A 853 -24.69 30.97 7.14
CA THR A 853 -23.67 31.32 6.14
C THR A 853 -24.05 32.54 5.30
N GLN A 854 -23.04 33.24 4.79
CA GLN A 854 -23.15 34.35 3.84
C GLN A 854 -22.87 33.93 2.38
N MET A 855 -22.64 32.64 2.12
CA MET A 855 -22.29 32.14 0.78
C MET A 855 -23.29 32.58 -0.30
N PRO A 856 -22.85 33.25 -1.39
CA PRO A 856 -23.73 33.84 -2.40
C PRO A 856 -24.33 32.83 -3.40
N VAL A 857 -24.82 31.69 -2.92
CA VAL A 857 -25.38 30.59 -3.73
C VAL A 857 -26.87 30.35 -3.44
N ASN A 858 -27.55 29.66 -4.35
CA ASN A 858 -28.95 29.27 -4.23
C ASN A 858 -29.05 27.85 -3.64
N PHE A 859 -29.61 27.72 -2.44
CA PHE A 859 -29.74 26.45 -1.71
C PHE A 859 -30.99 25.62 -2.04
N SER A 860 -31.84 26.10 -2.96
CA SER A 860 -33.02 25.33 -3.41
C SER A 860 -32.75 23.90 -3.92
N PRO A 861 -31.55 23.51 -4.42
CA PRO A 861 -31.30 22.10 -4.73
C PRO A 861 -31.55 21.14 -3.58
N PHE A 862 -31.20 21.55 -2.35
CA PHE A 862 -31.34 20.73 -1.15
C PHE A 862 -32.81 20.49 -0.75
N GLU A 863 -33.77 21.24 -1.31
CA GLU A 863 -35.21 20.96 -1.14
C GLU A 863 -35.58 19.54 -1.60
N SER A 864 -34.83 18.99 -2.56
CA SER A 864 -35.02 17.61 -3.05
C SER A 864 -34.73 16.57 -1.96
N ILE A 865 -33.95 16.90 -0.93
CA ILE A 865 -33.73 16.05 0.24
C ILE A 865 -34.99 16.06 1.11
N PHE A 866 -35.56 17.23 1.40
CA PHE A 866 -36.80 17.35 2.18
C PHE A 866 -38.02 16.76 1.47
N ALA A 867 -38.00 16.67 0.14
CA ALA A 867 -39.00 15.93 -0.63
C ALA A 867 -39.01 14.42 -0.37
N THR A 868 -37.97 13.87 0.28
CA THR A 868 -37.89 12.44 0.67
C THR A 868 -38.60 12.12 1.99
N THR A 869 -39.17 13.11 2.67
CA THR A 869 -39.89 12.93 3.95
C THR A 869 -41.13 12.02 3.79
N PRO A 870 -41.61 11.36 4.86
CA PRO A 870 -42.66 10.33 4.75
C PRO A 870 -44.08 10.87 4.60
N TYR A 871 -44.25 12.17 4.36
CA TYR A 871 -45.55 12.80 4.12
C TYR A 871 -45.44 14.03 3.19
N LYS A 872 -46.55 14.36 2.52
CA LYS A 872 -46.67 15.54 1.65
C LYS A 872 -46.86 16.82 2.48
N SER A 873 -46.68 17.98 1.85
CA SER A 873 -46.93 19.29 2.49
C SER A 873 -48.31 19.36 3.14
N ILE A 874 -48.35 19.90 4.36
CA ILE A 874 -49.56 20.02 5.18
C ILE A 874 -50.56 20.98 4.50
N PRO A 875 -51.73 20.50 4.04
CA PRO A 875 -52.69 21.35 3.33
C PRO A 875 -53.54 22.20 4.28
N GLY A 876 -53.68 21.81 5.54
CA GLY A 876 -54.50 22.47 6.55
C GLY A 876 -54.66 21.60 7.80
N TYR A 877 -55.69 21.89 8.59
CA TYR A 877 -55.97 21.25 9.87
C TYR A 877 -57.42 20.77 9.94
N GLU A 878 -57.69 19.84 10.86
CA GLU A 878 -59.02 19.35 11.20
C GLU A 878 -59.16 19.23 12.73
N ARG A 879 -60.39 19.31 13.23
CA ARG A 879 -60.67 19.08 14.65
C ARG A 879 -60.98 17.60 14.86
N ASP A 880 -60.32 16.99 15.84
CA ASP A 880 -60.67 15.65 16.29
C ASP A 880 -61.93 15.67 17.17
N VAL A 881 -62.46 14.49 17.49
CA VAL A 881 -63.69 14.30 18.27
C VAL A 881 -63.60 14.94 19.66
N ASP A 882 -62.39 15.04 20.23
CA ASP A 882 -62.12 15.66 21.53
C ASP A 882 -61.89 17.19 21.46
N GLY A 883 -61.95 17.77 20.26
CA GLY A 883 -61.73 19.20 20.03
C GLY A 883 -60.27 19.59 19.73
N THR A 884 -59.31 18.66 19.87
CA THR A 884 -57.89 18.88 19.55
C THR A 884 -57.72 19.18 18.07
N VAL A 885 -56.90 20.18 17.72
CA VAL A 885 -56.61 20.50 16.32
C VAL A 885 -55.45 19.64 15.83
N LYS A 886 -55.67 18.86 14.76
CA LYS A 886 -54.67 17.98 14.15
C LYS A 886 -54.34 18.41 12.72
N PRO A 887 -53.07 18.28 12.29
CA PRO A 887 -52.69 18.54 10.90
C PRO A 887 -53.23 17.44 9.98
N ILE A 888 -53.64 17.82 8.78
CA ILE A 888 -54.04 16.85 7.75
C ILE A 888 -52.77 16.25 7.13
N ILE A 889 -52.46 15.00 7.45
CA ILE A 889 -51.23 14.32 6.99
C ILE A 889 -51.55 13.36 5.84
N THR A 890 -51.00 13.65 4.64
CA THR A 890 -51.01 12.70 3.52
C THR A 890 -49.68 11.96 3.47
N ARG A 891 -49.66 10.67 3.81
CA ARG A 891 -48.44 9.84 3.78
C ARG A 891 -47.90 9.67 2.36
N GLN A 892 -46.58 9.54 2.25
CA GLN A 892 -45.88 9.16 1.02
C GLN A 892 -44.70 8.23 1.34
N GLU A 893 -44.45 7.24 0.49
CA GLU A 893 -43.28 6.37 0.62
C GLU A 893 -42.09 6.93 -0.16
N ASN A 894 -40.89 6.76 0.38
CA ASN A 894 -39.65 7.14 -0.28
C ASN A 894 -38.52 6.17 0.07
N GLU A 895 -37.86 5.62 -0.95
CA GLU A 895 -36.80 4.61 -0.79
C GLU A 895 -35.54 5.12 -0.06
N TYR A 896 -35.32 6.44 -0.02
CA TYR A 896 -34.14 7.03 0.63
C TYR A 896 -34.40 7.47 2.08
N HIS A 897 -35.66 7.54 2.50
CA HIS A 897 -36.06 8.11 3.79
C HIS A 897 -35.39 7.42 4.99
N ALA A 898 -35.40 6.09 5.02
CA ALA A 898 -34.83 5.31 6.12
C ALA A 898 -33.31 5.49 6.21
N ALA A 899 -32.62 5.39 5.06
CA ALA A 899 -31.17 5.58 4.98
C ALA A 899 -30.77 7.01 5.41
N ILE A 900 -31.53 8.03 5.02
CA ILE A 900 -31.29 9.41 5.45
C ILE A 900 -31.44 9.54 6.96
N THR A 901 -32.58 9.10 7.51
CA THR A 901 -32.90 9.17 8.95
C THR A 901 -31.80 8.54 9.81
N GLU A 902 -31.45 7.28 9.52
CA GLU A 902 -30.43 6.55 10.30
C GLU A 902 -29.06 7.25 10.24
N ASN A 903 -28.63 7.67 9.05
CA ASN A 903 -27.26 8.13 8.85
C ASN A 903 -27.04 9.59 9.22
N ILE A 904 -28.06 10.47 9.16
CA ILE A 904 -27.92 11.83 9.70
C ILE A 904 -27.88 11.82 11.23
N GLN A 905 -28.62 10.91 11.88
CA GLN A 905 -28.59 10.75 13.33
C GLN A 905 -27.25 10.17 13.79
N LEU A 906 -26.74 9.16 13.08
CA LEU A 906 -25.41 8.63 13.33
C LEU A 906 -24.34 9.70 13.12
N PHE A 907 -24.38 10.44 12.00
CA PHE A 907 -23.44 11.54 11.77
C PHE A 907 -23.55 12.62 12.84
N ALA A 908 -24.75 12.98 13.31
CA ALA A 908 -24.93 13.95 14.38
C ALA A 908 -24.21 13.51 15.67
N ARG A 909 -24.38 12.24 16.06
CA ARG A 909 -23.68 11.66 17.22
C ARG A 909 -22.17 11.64 17.00
N ASP A 910 -21.70 11.18 15.85
CA ASP A 910 -20.27 11.07 15.58
C ASP A 910 -19.61 12.46 15.49
N PHE A 911 -20.34 13.46 14.98
CA PHE A 911 -19.87 14.84 14.82
C PHE A 911 -19.68 15.56 16.16
N VAL A 912 -20.65 15.49 17.08
CA VAL A 912 -20.50 16.11 18.42
C VAL A 912 -19.41 15.40 19.26
N ASN A 913 -19.22 14.09 19.04
CA ASN A 913 -18.18 13.30 19.68
C ASN A 913 -16.79 13.43 19.02
N LEU A 914 -16.62 14.31 18.03
CA LEU A 914 -15.29 14.63 17.49
C LEU A 914 -14.41 15.39 18.49
N HIS A 915 -15.01 16.02 19.51
CA HIS A 915 -14.30 16.84 20.51
C HIS A 915 -13.41 17.89 19.83
N VAL A 916 -14.03 18.82 19.11
CA VAL A 916 -13.33 19.85 18.33
C VAL A 916 -12.91 21.02 19.22
N ALA A 917 -11.85 21.72 18.84
CA ALA A 917 -11.28 22.80 19.66
C ALA A 917 -12.21 24.04 19.71
N ASP A 918 -12.74 24.48 18.56
CA ASP A 918 -13.74 25.54 18.45
C ASP A 918 -14.97 25.06 17.66
N GLY A 919 -16.05 24.74 18.38
CA GLY A 919 -17.28 24.24 17.78
C GLY A 919 -17.94 25.20 16.78
N ARG A 920 -17.89 26.52 17.01
CA ARG A 920 -18.60 27.49 16.15
C ARG A 920 -17.88 27.71 14.83
N GLU A 921 -16.56 27.85 14.85
CA GLU A 921 -15.79 27.97 13.62
C GLU A 921 -15.84 26.67 12.82
N PHE A 922 -15.72 25.52 13.50
CA PHE A 922 -15.73 24.23 12.86
C PHE A 922 -17.08 23.88 12.23
N ASP A 923 -18.20 24.25 12.88
CA ASP A 923 -19.54 24.11 12.30
C ASP A 923 -19.62 24.83 10.96
N ARG A 924 -19.25 26.11 10.96
CA ARG A 924 -19.33 26.97 9.78
C ARG A 924 -18.43 26.45 8.67
N PHE A 925 -17.20 26.07 9.01
CA PHE A 925 -16.26 25.44 8.09
C PHE A 925 -16.85 24.18 7.46
N THR A 926 -17.38 23.26 8.27
CA THR A 926 -17.91 21.97 7.80
C THR A 926 -19.10 22.18 6.88
N GLY A 927 -20.09 22.97 7.30
CA GLY A 927 -21.28 23.26 6.51
C GLY A 927 -20.94 23.94 5.19
N GLU A 928 -20.14 25.00 5.23
CA GLU A 928 -19.72 25.71 4.00
C GLU A 928 -18.89 24.84 3.07
N SER A 929 -18.05 23.96 3.60
CA SER A 929 -17.25 23.01 2.81
C SER A 929 -18.15 22.02 2.08
N ALA A 930 -19.17 21.47 2.75
CA ALA A 930 -20.17 20.60 2.15
C ALA A 930 -20.93 21.31 1.01
N TYR A 931 -21.38 22.54 1.24
CA TYR A 931 -22.08 23.34 0.23
C TYR A 931 -21.18 23.62 -0.98
N LYS A 932 -19.95 24.09 -0.74
CA LYS A 932 -18.96 24.37 -1.79
C LYS A 932 -18.67 23.11 -2.62
N TYR A 933 -18.52 21.96 -1.97
CA TYR A 933 -18.27 20.69 -2.65
C TYR A 933 -19.41 20.33 -3.61
N PHE A 934 -20.65 20.34 -3.12
CA PHE A 934 -21.84 20.02 -3.91
C PHE A 934 -21.93 20.86 -5.19
N PHE A 935 -21.72 22.17 -5.09
CA PHE A 935 -21.82 23.07 -6.25
C PHE A 935 -20.61 22.98 -7.19
N LYS A 936 -19.40 22.75 -6.68
CA LYS A 936 -18.18 22.66 -7.50
C LYS A 936 -18.01 21.32 -8.21
N HIS A 937 -18.61 20.24 -7.69
CA HIS A 937 -18.40 18.88 -8.18
C HIS A 937 -19.71 18.20 -8.67
N PRO A 938 -20.41 18.77 -9.67
CA PRO A 938 -21.67 18.20 -10.18
C PRO A 938 -21.50 16.84 -10.89
N TYR A 939 -20.26 16.39 -11.09
CA TYR A 939 -19.93 15.10 -11.70
C TYR A 939 -19.46 14.05 -10.69
N ASP A 940 -19.47 14.37 -9.39
CA ASP A 940 -19.08 13.42 -8.36
C ASP A 940 -19.89 12.12 -8.47
N GLY A 941 -19.22 11.00 -8.22
CA GLY A 941 -19.77 9.67 -8.39
C GLY A 941 -21.00 9.44 -7.53
N TYR A 942 -20.99 9.89 -6.28
CA TYR A 942 -22.09 9.68 -5.34
C TYR A 942 -23.20 10.69 -5.54
N ILE A 943 -22.88 11.96 -5.83
CA ILE A 943 -23.89 12.98 -6.20
C ILE A 943 -24.69 12.53 -7.43
N THR A 944 -24.01 12.06 -8.49
CA THR A 944 -24.68 11.65 -9.74
C THR A 944 -25.36 10.29 -9.66
N SER A 945 -24.99 9.44 -8.69
CA SER A 945 -25.59 8.11 -8.50
C SER A 945 -26.74 8.09 -7.50
N VAL A 946 -26.72 8.97 -6.49
CA VAL A 946 -27.72 9.05 -5.42
C VAL A 946 -28.56 10.31 -5.53
N PHE A 947 -27.99 11.49 -5.25
CA PHE A 947 -28.75 12.76 -5.20
C PHE A 947 -29.48 13.10 -6.49
N ALA A 948 -28.86 12.86 -7.65
CA ALA A 948 -29.47 13.10 -8.95
C ALA A 948 -30.82 12.36 -9.15
N ARG A 949 -31.08 11.30 -8.38
CA ARG A 949 -32.29 10.48 -8.43
C ARG A 949 -33.38 10.93 -7.46
N TYR A 950 -33.09 11.83 -6.53
CA TYR A 950 -34.11 12.37 -5.63
C TYR A 950 -35.21 13.04 -6.44
N LYS A 951 -36.45 12.72 -6.09
CA LYS A 951 -37.63 13.20 -6.81
C LYS A 951 -38.28 14.34 -6.05
N ASP A 952 -38.59 15.40 -6.77
CA ASP A 952 -39.23 16.58 -6.18
C ASP A 952 -40.17 17.26 -7.20
N ASN A 953 -41.22 17.91 -6.72
CA ASN A 953 -42.20 18.62 -7.52
C ASN A 953 -41.93 20.14 -7.49
N VAL A 954 -41.62 20.74 -8.65
CA VAL A 954 -41.39 22.19 -8.72
C VAL A 954 -42.71 22.96 -8.62
N ALA A 955 -43.76 22.49 -9.30
CA ALA A 955 -45.08 23.10 -9.26
C ALA A 955 -45.88 22.60 -8.05
N MET A 956 -46.71 23.48 -7.48
CA MET A 956 -47.53 23.23 -6.28
C MET A 956 -48.44 21.99 -6.39
N TYR A 957 -48.73 21.55 -7.63
CA TYR A 957 -49.56 20.40 -8.00
C TYR A 957 -48.92 19.50 -9.10
N GLY A 958 -47.62 19.64 -9.38
CA GLY A 958 -46.95 18.89 -10.46
C GLY A 958 -46.49 17.47 -10.05
N GLU A 959 -46.24 16.62 -11.06
CA GLU A 959 -45.70 15.27 -10.88
C GLU A 959 -44.23 15.26 -10.42
N PRO A 960 -43.85 14.40 -9.45
CA PRO A 960 -42.45 14.27 -9.01
C PRO A 960 -41.52 13.79 -10.13
N GLN A 961 -40.41 14.48 -10.32
CA GLN A 961 -39.38 14.11 -11.29
C GLN A 961 -38.01 14.03 -10.62
N GLU A 962 -37.12 13.16 -11.12
CA GLU A 962 -35.73 13.11 -10.67
C GLU A 962 -35.08 14.50 -10.79
N TYR A 963 -34.23 14.87 -9.83
CA TYR A 963 -33.50 16.12 -9.84
C TYR A 963 -32.69 16.28 -11.15
N ALA A 964 -31.98 15.22 -11.54
CA ALA A 964 -31.22 15.15 -12.77
C ALA A 964 -31.46 13.80 -13.49
N PRO A 965 -32.50 13.71 -14.34
CA PRO A 965 -32.83 12.48 -15.08
C PRO A 965 -31.77 12.13 -16.13
N ILE A 966 -31.67 10.84 -16.48
CA ILE A 966 -30.84 10.37 -17.60
C ILE A 966 -31.41 10.89 -18.92
N LEU A 967 -30.52 11.36 -19.80
CA LEU A 967 -30.86 11.84 -21.13
C LEU A 967 -30.41 10.83 -22.19
N SER A 968 -31.32 10.40 -23.05
CA SER A 968 -30.99 9.56 -24.20
C SER A 968 -30.29 10.35 -25.30
N ALA A 969 -29.48 9.68 -26.13
CA ALA A 969 -28.81 10.33 -27.26
C ALA A 969 -29.79 10.97 -28.26
N LYS A 970 -30.95 10.34 -28.48
CA LYS A 970 -32.01 10.90 -29.34
C LYS A 970 -32.57 12.19 -28.75
N GLN A 971 -32.92 12.20 -27.46
CA GLN A 971 -33.42 13.40 -26.79
C GLN A 971 -32.43 14.54 -26.89
N VAL A 972 -31.14 14.27 -26.67
CA VAL A 972 -30.08 15.29 -26.79
C VAL A 972 -29.95 15.77 -28.23
N GLN A 973 -29.86 14.86 -29.22
CA GLN A 973 -29.59 15.18 -30.62
C GLN A 973 -30.67 16.05 -31.28
N PHE A 974 -31.93 15.83 -30.96
CA PHE A 974 -33.07 16.48 -31.64
C PHE A 974 -33.66 17.68 -30.88
N THR A 975 -32.89 18.29 -29.99
CA THR A 975 -33.35 19.44 -29.21
C THR A 975 -32.28 20.53 -29.08
N THR A 976 -32.61 21.62 -28.39
CA THR A 976 -31.65 22.70 -28.10
C THR A 976 -31.14 22.61 -26.67
N PRO A 977 -29.92 23.13 -26.36
CA PRO A 977 -29.43 23.18 -24.98
C PRO A 977 -30.38 23.92 -24.03
N ARG A 978 -31.11 24.93 -24.52
CA ARG A 978 -32.14 25.64 -23.75
C ARG A 978 -33.29 24.73 -23.37
N ARG A 979 -33.78 23.91 -24.31
CA ARG A 979 -34.85 22.92 -24.03
C ARG A 979 -34.37 21.79 -23.13
N LEU A 980 -33.11 21.35 -23.25
CA LEU A 980 -32.54 20.36 -22.31
C LEU A 980 -32.53 20.88 -20.89
N ARG A 981 -32.11 22.13 -20.67
CA ARG A 981 -32.14 22.77 -19.33
C ARG A 981 -33.55 22.92 -18.75
N GLN A 982 -34.59 22.73 -19.54
CA GLN A 982 -35.98 22.71 -19.05
C GLN A 982 -36.44 21.31 -18.64
N GLN A 983 -35.69 20.25 -19.01
CA GLN A 983 -36.02 18.85 -18.73
C GLN A 983 -35.24 18.27 -17.54
N THR A 984 -34.34 19.05 -16.94
CA THR A 984 -33.49 18.64 -15.83
C THR A 984 -33.15 19.85 -14.99
N ARG A 985 -33.03 19.68 -13.66
CA ARG A 985 -32.59 20.76 -12.78
C ARG A 985 -31.08 20.99 -12.88
N ASN A 986 -30.32 19.98 -13.32
CA ASN A 986 -28.89 20.09 -13.52
C ASN A 986 -28.45 19.27 -14.75
N LEU A 987 -28.12 19.97 -15.84
CA LEU A 987 -27.79 19.35 -17.12
C LEU A 987 -26.46 18.60 -17.07
N GLU A 988 -25.50 19.14 -16.34
CA GLU A 988 -24.19 18.57 -16.08
C GLU A 988 -24.31 17.19 -15.40
N MET A 989 -25.07 17.10 -14.31
CA MET A 989 -25.36 15.85 -13.59
C MET A 989 -26.06 14.84 -14.51
N SER A 990 -27.13 15.28 -15.20
CA SER A 990 -27.89 14.46 -16.15
C SER A 990 -27.02 13.84 -17.23
N LEU A 991 -26.16 14.63 -17.87
CA LEU A 991 -25.26 14.16 -18.94
C LEU A 991 -24.12 13.29 -18.41
N SER A 992 -23.64 13.54 -17.19
CA SER A 992 -22.57 12.74 -16.57
C SER A 992 -23.00 11.29 -16.34
N ARG A 993 -24.22 11.09 -15.84
CA ARG A 993 -24.80 9.75 -15.65
C ARG A 993 -25.45 9.14 -16.89
N SER A 994 -25.52 9.87 -18.00
CA SER A 994 -26.07 9.38 -19.27
C SER A 994 -25.10 8.45 -20.01
N SER A 995 -25.51 7.91 -21.17
CA SER A 995 -24.63 7.10 -22.02
C SER A 995 -23.56 7.95 -22.72
N ASP A 996 -22.45 7.31 -23.16
CA ASP A 996 -21.42 7.98 -23.99
C ASP A 996 -22.00 8.60 -25.26
N SER A 997 -22.98 7.93 -25.86
CA SER A 997 -23.66 8.42 -27.05
C SER A 997 -24.43 9.73 -26.79
N ALA A 998 -25.03 9.91 -25.61
CA ALA A 998 -25.72 11.14 -25.23
C ALA A 998 -24.75 12.30 -24.99
N ARG A 999 -23.64 12.05 -24.29
CA ARG A 999 -22.55 13.04 -24.14
C ARG A 999 -21.97 13.43 -25.49
N ALA A 1000 -21.72 12.48 -26.37
CA ALA A 1000 -21.22 12.74 -27.72
C ALA A 1000 -22.21 13.59 -28.54
N ALA A 1001 -23.52 13.33 -28.44
CA ALA A 1001 -24.55 14.14 -29.08
C ALA A 1001 -24.54 15.58 -28.53
N TYR A 1002 -24.39 15.77 -27.22
CA TYR A 1002 -24.32 17.09 -26.61
C TYR A 1002 -23.08 17.88 -27.08
N ARG A 1003 -21.91 17.24 -27.11
CA ARG A 1003 -20.67 17.83 -27.65
C ARG A 1003 -20.85 18.29 -29.10
N ARG A 1004 -21.57 17.52 -29.94
CA ARG A 1004 -21.88 17.91 -31.34
C ARG A 1004 -22.73 19.17 -31.40
N ILE A 1005 -23.78 19.28 -30.58
CA ILE A 1005 -24.65 20.45 -30.54
C ILE A 1005 -23.90 21.71 -30.08
N GLN A 1006 -23.02 21.58 -29.09
CA GLN A 1006 -22.17 22.70 -28.64
C GLN A 1006 -21.26 23.20 -29.78
N LYS A 1007 -20.62 22.27 -30.52
CA LYS A 1007 -19.77 22.61 -31.69
C LYS A 1007 -20.56 23.30 -32.80
N LEU A 1008 -21.74 22.77 -33.14
CA LEU A 1008 -22.61 23.34 -34.18
C LEU A 1008 -23.04 24.79 -33.87
N LYS A 1009 -23.19 25.13 -32.59
CA LYS A 1009 -23.56 26.48 -32.15
C LYS A 1009 -22.38 27.45 -31.94
N ARG A 1010 -21.15 27.06 -32.32
CA ARG A 1010 -19.91 27.85 -32.11
C ARG A 1010 -19.69 28.31 -30.66
N GLY A 1011 -20.23 27.58 -29.68
CA GLY A 1011 -20.06 27.87 -28.26
C GLY A 1011 -18.85 27.16 -27.66
N LYS A 1012 -18.47 27.54 -26.43
CA LYS A 1012 -17.47 26.81 -25.62
C LYS A 1012 -17.96 25.38 -25.40
N VAL A 1013 -17.20 24.41 -25.91
CA VAL A 1013 -17.47 22.98 -25.67
C VAL A 1013 -17.12 22.67 -24.22
N THR A 1014 -18.10 22.20 -23.47
CA THR A 1014 -17.88 21.76 -22.07
C THR A 1014 -17.73 20.27 -22.10
N ASP A 1015 -16.58 19.76 -21.66
CA ASP A 1015 -16.37 18.33 -21.62
C ASP A 1015 -16.94 17.74 -20.32
N ILE A 1016 -18.06 17.03 -20.43
CA ILE A 1016 -18.74 16.42 -19.29
C ILE A 1016 -18.23 14.98 -19.14
N PRO A 1017 -17.55 14.64 -18.03
CA PRO A 1017 -17.06 13.29 -17.80
C PRO A 1017 -18.22 12.33 -17.50
N GLN A 1018 -18.03 11.04 -17.79
CA GLN A 1018 -18.93 9.99 -17.31
C GLN A 1018 -18.81 9.85 -15.78
N THR A 1019 -19.94 9.59 -15.12
CA THR A 1019 -19.98 9.23 -13.70
C THR A 1019 -18.97 8.12 -13.39
N LYS A 1020 -18.10 8.38 -12.41
CA LYS A 1020 -17.17 7.40 -11.85
C LYS A 1020 -17.30 7.40 -10.34
N VAL A 1021 -17.78 6.29 -9.79
CA VAL A 1021 -17.83 6.09 -8.35
C VAL A 1021 -16.42 5.75 -7.86
N PRO A 1022 -15.85 6.50 -6.90
CA PRO A 1022 -14.48 6.28 -6.44
C PRO A 1022 -14.35 5.04 -5.55
N PHE A 1023 -15.44 4.58 -4.94
CA PHE A 1023 -15.49 3.37 -4.12
C PHE A 1023 -16.93 2.80 -4.01
N PRO A 1024 -17.13 1.47 -4.09
CA PRO A 1024 -16.23 0.53 -4.75
C PRO A 1024 -16.17 0.86 -6.25
N VAL A 1025 -14.98 0.83 -6.84
CA VAL A 1025 -14.80 1.18 -8.28
C VAL A 1025 -15.45 0.18 -9.24
N ASN A 1026 -15.80 -1.01 -8.74
CA ASN A 1026 -16.47 -2.07 -9.48
C ASN A 1026 -17.73 -2.50 -8.73
N ASP A 1027 -18.76 -2.90 -9.50
CA ASP A 1027 -19.94 -3.57 -8.95
C ASP A 1027 -19.52 -4.82 -8.15
N LEU A 1028 -19.85 -4.82 -6.86
CA LEU A 1028 -19.49 -5.88 -5.93
C LEU A 1028 -20.22 -7.21 -6.22
N GLY A 1029 -21.36 -7.17 -6.93
CA GLY A 1029 -22.08 -8.38 -7.38
C GLY A 1029 -21.25 -9.29 -8.31
N ARG A 1030 -20.12 -8.79 -8.83
CA ARG A 1030 -19.16 -9.54 -9.64
C ARG A 1030 -18.22 -10.45 -8.83
N TYR A 1031 -18.23 -10.37 -7.49
CA TYR A 1031 -17.30 -11.12 -6.62
C TYR A 1031 -18.01 -12.17 -5.77
N VAL A 1032 -17.30 -13.25 -5.44
CA VAL A 1032 -17.85 -14.39 -4.69
C VAL A 1032 -18.33 -13.98 -3.30
N HIS A 1033 -19.47 -14.53 -2.88
CA HIS A 1033 -20.04 -14.34 -1.55
C HIS A 1033 -19.48 -15.39 -0.61
N ILE A 1034 -18.93 -14.98 0.55
CA ILE A 1034 -18.35 -15.90 1.54
C ILE A 1034 -18.81 -15.46 2.93
N GLU A 1035 -19.54 -16.33 3.61
CA GLU A 1035 -20.11 -16.04 4.93
C GLU A 1035 -19.10 -16.25 6.06
N THR A 1036 -18.33 -17.33 6.02
CA THR A 1036 -17.41 -17.72 7.09
C THR A 1036 -16.03 -18.08 6.56
N PHE A 1037 -15.00 -17.85 7.36
CA PHE A 1037 -13.62 -18.30 7.11
C PHE A 1037 -13.17 -19.26 8.22
N PRO A 1038 -12.29 -20.25 7.91
CA PRO A 1038 -11.80 -20.58 6.58
C PRO A 1038 -12.87 -21.21 5.68
N CYS A 1039 -12.76 -21.05 4.36
CA CYS A 1039 -13.66 -21.70 3.39
C CYS A 1039 -12.87 -22.28 2.21
N ARG A 1040 -13.48 -23.16 1.41
CA ARG A 1040 -12.86 -23.72 0.19
C ARG A 1040 -13.44 -23.11 -1.06
N VAL A 1041 -12.56 -22.73 -2.00
CA VAL A 1041 -12.94 -22.22 -3.32
C VAL A 1041 -12.29 -23.05 -4.42
N VAL A 1042 -12.96 -23.13 -5.57
CA VAL A 1042 -12.45 -23.77 -6.78
C VAL A 1042 -12.15 -22.71 -7.84
N LEU A 1043 -11.00 -22.84 -8.49
CA LEU A 1043 -10.61 -21.92 -9.56
C LEU A 1043 -11.29 -22.28 -10.88
N GLN A 1044 -12.03 -21.34 -11.46
CA GLN A 1044 -12.66 -21.46 -12.78
C GLN A 1044 -11.67 -21.23 -13.92
N GLU A 1045 -10.56 -20.56 -13.64
CA GLU A 1045 -9.48 -20.27 -14.57
C GLU A 1045 -8.11 -20.51 -13.91
N LYS A 1046 -7.07 -20.57 -14.74
CA LYS A 1046 -5.68 -20.55 -14.23
C LYS A 1046 -5.39 -19.19 -13.61
N GLN A 1047 -4.94 -19.18 -12.35
CA GLN A 1047 -4.62 -17.94 -11.63
C GLN A 1047 -3.17 -17.93 -11.14
N PHE A 1048 -2.59 -16.74 -11.07
CA PHE A 1048 -1.35 -16.50 -10.36
C PHE A 1048 -1.67 -16.12 -8.92
N VAL A 1049 -0.86 -16.56 -7.98
CA VAL A 1049 -0.96 -16.11 -6.59
C VAL A 1049 -0.05 -14.90 -6.39
N TYR A 1050 -0.51 -13.90 -5.63
CA TYR A 1050 0.21 -12.65 -5.41
C TYR A 1050 0.44 -12.40 -3.92
N ALA A 1051 1.57 -11.82 -3.55
CA ALA A 1051 1.88 -11.43 -2.17
C ALA A 1051 1.24 -10.09 -1.74
N SER A 1052 0.52 -9.42 -2.65
CA SER A 1052 -0.14 -8.12 -2.40
C SER A 1052 -1.47 -8.04 -3.15
N VAL A 1053 -2.44 -7.29 -2.61
CA VAL A 1053 -3.77 -7.09 -3.18
C VAL A 1053 -3.78 -6.35 -4.54
N HIS A 1054 -2.75 -5.56 -4.84
CA HIS A 1054 -2.62 -4.79 -6.09
C HIS A 1054 -2.08 -5.57 -7.31
N TRP A 1055 -1.71 -6.85 -7.14
CA TRP A 1055 -1.28 -7.74 -8.22
C TRP A 1055 -0.22 -7.17 -9.17
N THR A 1056 0.81 -6.53 -8.62
CA THR A 1056 1.94 -6.06 -9.43
C THR A 1056 2.79 -7.22 -9.95
N LYS A 1057 3.58 -6.99 -11.01
CA LYS A 1057 4.53 -8.02 -11.52
C LYS A 1057 5.56 -8.44 -10.46
N VAL A 1058 5.86 -7.57 -9.48
CA VAL A 1058 6.83 -7.81 -8.42
C VAL A 1058 6.23 -8.59 -7.27
N ALA A 1059 4.94 -8.40 -6.97
CA ALA A 1059 4.21 -9.17 -5.96
C ALA A 1059 3.76 -10.54 -6.47
N LYS A 1060 3.98 -10.87 -7.74
CA LYS A 1060 3.62 -12.17 -8.31
C LYS A 1060 4.46 -13.27 -7.68
N SER A 1061 3.83 -14.20 -6.99
CA SER A 1061 4.52 -15.32 -6.33
C SER A 1061 5.05 -16.34 -7.36
N LYS A 1062 5.83 -17.31 -6.86
CA LYS A 1062 6.27 -18.47 -7.64
C LYS A 1062 5.14 -19.44 -7.99
N TYR A 1063 3.99 -19.32 -7.32
CA TYR A 1063 2.87 -20.26 -7.42
C TYR A 1063 1.91 -19.87 -8.55
N VAL A 1064 1.52 -20.89 -9.32
CA VAL A 1064 0.50 -20.78 -10.37
C VAL A 1064 -0.50 -21.90 -10.18
N LEU A 1065 -1.73 -21.54 -9.87
CA LEU A 1065 -2.80 -22.50 -9.62
C LEU A 1065 -3.55 -22.77 -10.93
N GLN A 1066 -3.78 -24.04 -11.24
CA GLN A 1066 -4.48 -24.45 -12.46
C GLN A 1066 -6.00 -24.35 -12.27
N LYS A 1067 -6.74 -24.26 -13.38
CA LYS A 1067 -8.20 -24.42 -13.36
C LYS A 1067 -8.58 -25.74 -12.66
N GLY A 1068 -9.60 -25.69 -11.81
CA GLY A 1068 -10.08 -26.82 -11.01
C GLY A 1068 -9.31 -27.05 -9.71
N THR A 1069 -8.28 -26.24 -9.40
CA THR A 1069 -7.61 -26.32 -8.09
C THR A 1069 -8.58 -25.88 -7.00
N VAL A 1070 -8.68 -26.67 -5.94
CA VAL A 1070 -9.40 -26.32 -4.71
C VAL A 1070 -8.40 -25.77 -3.70
N ILE A 1071 -8.66 -24.59 -3.15
CA ILE A 1071 -7.77 -23.92 -2.19
C ILE A 1071 -8.56 -23.37 -1.01
N THR A 1072 -7.95 -23.41 0.17
CA THR A 1072 -8.50 -22.82 1.38
C THR A 1072 -8.26 -21.32 1.39
N VAL A 1073 -9.32 -20.56 1.66
CA VAL A 1073 -9.34 -19.12 1.82
C VAL A 1073 -9.48 -18.79 3.29
N LEU A 1074 -8.59 -17.95 3.79
CA LEU A 1074 -8.47 -17.54 5.19
C LEU A 1074 -9.10 -16.16 5.47
N GLY A 1075 -9.51 -15.44 4.43
CA GLY A 1075 -10.13 -14.13 4.58
C GLY A 1075 -10.26 -13.39 3.25
N ILE A 1076 -10.82 -12.18 3.33
CA ILE A 1076 -10.85 -11.21 2.24
C ILE A 1076 -10.09 -9.97 2.70
N ASP A 1077 -9.20 -9.47 1.85
CA ASP A 1077 -8.60 -8.16 1.97
C ASP A 1077 -8.98 -7.30 0.76
N TRP A 1078 -9.04 -5.99 0.97
CA TRP A 1078 -9.58 -5.04 0.00
C TRP A 1078 -8.46 -4.13 -0.48
N THR A 1079 -8.51 -3.75 -1.76
CA THR A 1079 -7.72 -2.61 -2.21
C THR A 1079 -8.33 -1.32 -1.70
N SER A 1080 -7.57 -0.22 -1.64
CA SER A 1080 -8.09 1.11 -1.27
C SER A 1080 -9.30 1.59 -2.11
N GLN A 1081 -9.45 1.06 -3.33
CA GLN A 1081 -10.56 1.32 -4.25
C GLN A 1081 -11.78 0.37 -4.11
N GLY A 1082 -11.80 -0.51 -3.11
CA GLY A 1082 -12.92 -1.42 -2.85
C GLY A 1082 -12.97 -2.65 -3.75
N VAL A 1083 -11.81 -3.16 -4.20
CA VAL A 1083 -11.72 -4.40 -4.96
C VAL A 1083 -11.30 -5.55 -4.01
N PRO A 1084 -12.13 -6.59 -3.82
CA PRO A 1084 -11.81 -7.67 -2.91
C PRO A 1084 -10.82 -8.68 -3.52
N ARG A 1085 -9.99 -9.25 -2.65
CA ARG A 1085 -9.01 -10.30 -2.92
C ARG A 1085 -9.13 -11.40 -1.88
N LEU A 1086 -9.11 -12.66 -2.31
CA LEU A 1086 -9.17 -13.80 -1.39
C LEU A 1086 -7.77 -14.08 -0.87
N ARG A 1087 -7.59 -14.07 0.45
CA ARG A 1087 -6.33 -14.38 1.13
C ARG A 1087 -6.23 -15.89 1.37
N THR A 1088 -5.09 -16.48 1.03
CA THR A 1088 -4.77 -17.90 1.21
C THR A 1088 -3.38 -18.05 1.84
N GLU A 1089 -2.99 -19.26 2.26
CA GLU A 1089 -1.62 -19.56 2.74
C GLU A 1089 -0.53 -19.32 1.68
N LEU A 1090 -0.89 -19.29 0.40
CA LEU A 1090 0.03 -19.03 -0.70
C LEU A 1090 0.11 -17.54 -1.08
N GLY A 1091 -0.78 -16.70 -0.53
CA GLY A 1091 -1.00 -15.30 -0.89
C GLY A 1091 -2.42 -15.02 -1.40
N TYR A 1092 -2.58 -13.99 -2.21
CA TYR A 1092 -3.84 -13.49 -2.74
C TYR A 1092 -4.20 -14.04 -4.12
N ILE A 1093 -5.48 -14.36 -4.30
CA ILE A 1093 -6.10 -14.76 -5.57
C ILE A 1093 -7.36 -13.93 -5.86
N SER A 1094 -7.95 -14.12 -7.04
CA SER A 1094 -9.15 -13.37 -7.45
C SER A 1094 -10.38 -13.75 -6.64
N ALA A 1095 -11.13 -12.75 -6.21
CA ALA A 1095 -12.49 -12.94 -5.71
C ALA A 1095 -13.55 -12.90 -6.84
N ASN A 1096 -13.16 -12.65 -8.10
CA ASN A 1096 -14.13 -12.48 -9.20
C ASN A 1096 -14.83 -13.80 -9.54
N LYS A 1097 -16.17 -13.78 -9.66
CA LYS A 1097 -17.00 -14.98 -9.94
C LYS A 1097 -16.65 -15.68 -11.26
N GLN A 1098 -16.11 -14.96 -12.24
CA GLN A 1098 -15.66 -15.56 -13.51
C GLN A 1098 -14.39 -16.40 -13.32
N GLN A 1099 -13.61 -16.14 -12.26
CA GLN A 1099 -12.31 -16.75 -12.04
C GLN A 1099 -12.31 -17.73 -10.86
N THR A 1100 -13.22 -17.57 -9.91
CA THR A 1100 -13.29 -18.33 -8.67
C THR A 1100 -14.76 -18.62 -8.32
N ALA A 1101 -15.04 -19.82 -7.79
CA ALA A 1101 -16.35 -20.18 -7.25
C ALA A 1101 -16.22 -20.79 -5.85
N VAL A 1102 -17.19 -20.52 -4.97
CA VAL A 1102 -17.25 -21.14 -3.64
C VAL A 1102 -17.71 -22.59 -3.78
N THR A 1103 -17.07 -23.50 -3.04
CA THR A 1103 -17.41 -24.92 -3.08
C THR A 1103 -18.34 -25.25 -1.92
N LEU A 1104 -19.59 -25.62 -2.21
CA LEU A 1104 -20.55 -26.14 -1.24
C LEU A 1104 -20.59 -27.67 -1.41
N SER A 1105 -19.94 -28.45 -0.54
CA SER A 1105 -20.33 -29.84 -0.17
C SER A 1105 -19.20 -30.68 0.45
N ALA A 1106 -19.63 -31.68 1.20
CA ALA A 1106 -18.89 -32.83 1.72
C ALA A 1106 -18.24 -33.73 0.65
N ASP A 1107 -18.34 -33.42 -0.65
CA ASP A 1107 -17.67 -34.15 -1.75
C ASP A 1107 -16.22 -33.74 -1.98
N ALA A 1108 -15.69 -32.82 -1.16
CA ALA A 1108 -14.31 -32.37 -1.28
C ALA A 1108 -13.30 -33.52 -1.10
N ASP A 1109 -13.67 -34.61 -0.42
CA ASP A 1109 -12.85 -35.81 -0.24
C ASP A 1109 -12.69 -36.64 -1.51
N ASN A 1110 -13.64 -36.57 -2.45
CA ASN A 1110 -13.54 -37.26 -3.75
C ASN A 1110 -12.64 -36.53 -4.76
N ILE A 1111 -12.34 -35.24 -4.53
CA ILE A 1111 -11.42 -34.44 -5.37
C ILE A 1111 -9.95 -34.59 -4.88
N ILE A 1112 -9.71 -35.11 -3.67
CA ILE A 1112 -8.38 -35.31 -3.06
C ILE A 1112 -7.44 -36.15 -3.94
N LYS A 1113 -7.97 -37.00 -4.85
CA LYS A 1113 -7.14 -37.80 -5.76
C LYS A 1113 -6.40 -37.00 -6.85
N LYS A 1114 -6.70 -35.72 -7.08
CA LYS A 1114 -5.87 -34.85 -7.95
C LYS A 1114 -5.03 -33.92 -7.09
N SER A 1115 -3.81 -34.38 -6.80
CA SER A 1115 -2.75 -33.64 -6.13
C SER A 1115 -2.62 -32.19 -6.60
N LEU A 1116 -2.27 -31.30 -5.65
CA LEU A 1116 -1.77 -29.95 -5.90
C LEU A 1116 -0.68 -30.00 -6.97
N ARG A 1117 -1.06 -29.82 -8.25
CA ARG A 1117 -0.10 -29.73 -9.36
C ARG A 1117 0.51 -28.34 -9.36
N LEU A 1118 1.38 -28.09 -8.38
CA LEU A 1118 2.25 -26.93 -8.33
C LEU A 1118 3.20 -27.02 -9.54
N ARG A 1119 3.00 -26.14 -10.53
CA ARG A 1119 4.00 -25.96 -11.60
C ARG A 1119 4.76 -24.67 -11.32
N PRO A 1120 6.10 -24.71 -11.17
CA PRO A 1120 6.90 -23.51 -11.05
C PRO A 1120 6.69 -22.62 -12.28
N TYR A 1121 6.48 -21.32 -12.06
CA TYR A 1121 6.50 -20.36 -13.15
C TYR A 1121 7.93 -20.22 -13.70
N VAL A 1122 8.21 -20.84 -14.85
CA VAL A 1122 9.46 -20.60 -15.59
C VAL A 1122 9.40 -19.20 -16.19
N ARG A 1123 10.19 -18.28 -15.62
CA ARG A 1123 10.37 -16.92 -16.14
C ARG A 1123 10.89 -17.04 -17.57
N LYS A 1124 10.06 -16.79 -18.60
CA LYS A 1124 10.59 -16.44 -19.93
C LYS A 1124 11.37 -15.15 -19.71
N GLN A 1125 12.70 -15.23 -19.69
CA GLN A 1125 13.56 -14.05 -19.69
C GLN A 1125 13.05 -13.12 -20.80
N ALA A 1126 12.54 -11.97 -20.40
CA ALA A 1126 12.21 -10.92 -21.33
C ALA A 1126 13.52 -10.57 -22.05
N LYS A 1127 13.49 -10.58 -23.40
CA LYS A 1127 14.58 -10.18 -24.31
C LYS A 1127 14.98 -8.70 -24.10
N LYS A 1128 15.40 -8.29 -22.90
CA LYS A 1128 15.86 -6.94 -22.60
C LYS A 1128 17.30 -6.69 -23.08
N GLY A 1129 18.07 -7.73 -23.40
CA GLY A 1129 19.39 -7.59 -24.03
C GLY A 1129 19.38 -7.20 -25.52
N LYS A 1130 18.27 -7.41 -26.26
CA LYS A 1130 18.24 -7.14 -27.71
C LYS A 1130 17.93 -5.68 -28.09
N LYS A 1131 17.46 -4.84 -27.16
CA LYS A 1131 17.21 -3.41 -27.43
C LYS A 1131 18.43 -2.52 -27.13
N LEU A 1132 19.27 -2.91 -26.16
CA LEU A 1132 20.51 -2.19 -25.83
C LEU A 1132 21.59 -2.47 -26.90
N LEU A 1133 21.72 -3.72 -27.36
CA LEU A 1133 22.63 -4.06 -28.46
C LEU A 1133 22.24 -3.38 -29.79
N LYS A 1134 20.94 -3.24 -30.09
CA LYS A 1134 20.47 -2.54 -31.29
C LYS A 1134 20.61 -1.01 -31.24
N ALA A 1135 20.78 -0.43 -30.05
CA ALA A 1135 21.03 1.00 -29.88
C ALA A 1135 22.53 1.33 -29.99
N ILE A 1136 23.40 0.39 -29.58
CA ILE A 1136 24.86 0.53 -29.68
C ILE A 1136 25.35 0.21 -31.11
N LEU A 1137 24.78 -0.79 -31.78
CA LEU A 1137 25.12 -1.15 -33.17
C LEU A 1137 24.58 -0.19 -34.25
N LYS A 1138 23.98 0.95 -33.88
CA LYS A 1138 23.48 1.98 -34.82
C LYS A 1138 24.34 3.24 -34.86
N ARG A 1139 25.48 3.28 -34.16
CA ARG A 1139 26.33 4.49 -34.06
C ARG A 1139 27.77 4.33 -34.59
N THR A 1140 28.11 3.21 -35.23
CA THR A 1140 29.43 3.07 -35.87
C THR A 1140 29.24 2.62 -37.33
N PRO A 1141 29.63 3.42 -38.34
CA PRO A 1141 29.61 2.99 -39.73
C PRO A 1141 30.81 2.08 -40.01
N GLY A 1142 30.54 0.93 -40.63
CA GLY A 1142 31.54 0.04 -41.22
C GLY A 1142 31.92 -1.12 -40.31
N PHE A 1143 31.35 -2.31 -40.57
CA PHE A 1143 31.98 -3.64 -40.56
C PHE A 1143 30.86 -4.67 -40.82
N ASP A 1144 30.86 -5.23 -42.04
CA ASP A 1144 30.08 -6.42 -42.40
C ASP A 1144 30.77 -7.66 -41.80
N ILE A 1145 30.00 -8.52 -41.12
CA ILE A 1145 29.95 -10.00 -41.15
C ILE A 1145 28.68 -10.44 -40.40
#